data_AF-A0A836G320-F1
#
_entry.id   AF-A0A836G320-F1
#
_cell.length_a   1.000
_cell.length_b   1.000
_cell.length_c   1.000
_cell.angle_alpha   90.00
_cell.angle_beta   90.00
_cell.angle_gamma   90.00
#
_symmetry.space_group_name_H-M   'P 1'
#
loop_
_entity.id
_entity.type
_entity.pdbx_description
1 polymer ?
#
loop_
_entity_poly.entity_id
_entity_poly.type
_entity_poly.pdbx_seq_one_letter_code
_entity_poly.pdbx_strand_id
1 'polypeptide(L)'
;MSLFPAYSNDKIECTSSGDINVSTKWLSNSSFQTQIPIKTEPPDLYSSSDESLHESLLSTEKQVLSESISRDTKVHAKQKIDKSQRTDRKRRTHDSKRYKPDYELDVENVYFEDRRRDKGNNNINTYCPRARPYYDISEKSLGYVKNKQPKKGMFHRYYVKNIDSAETEKKKDTVIKKTNEKEVSMKQDDEVNESISSWCKNLEEEQKCKTREFNEQLTENPHNVELWLQYIYFQDTLTYYQRHQLTKDMHRSTVLKKLSIVEKALEKNTDSKELLKLKLHFMTELTPSDELSNQLEVLVNKDSGNIMLWQHFIMVTQGSVAMCTVPRVLDLYSKCFCVLRQRSRTNPSVYDAQLLHMLYRCLIFLRQTGLWEQMWETIRLNLNLNLNLNKNSLSFRGSIDEKKLIGMEEMILMSRLPLNQLWQRTESLRENCHWISVSRDELELVGDSRRFILPEDVADFVHPILSRNSNFQMAIYSLLCLKVPLLPCRDCYMKELLLTNFHWGVESLEVLLPFMYPMVGEMAGHDQRKELLKDVLEGRLTSGPQYLKFHPAQEPYLDFVRKIFHTIAENLPLLQRTSIYVWWLRLERLLVSLGKDESLKHDNKGKKLRATLKEFLKKDENRNNLYFYKEYALIELEMGRFSNCMNILETAIQSQGTCPSAITNMCERAALFNVYRTFIETLLDIRTYNESHRSWILKVFGQMIPNKNENQESLIEAYLHSCVQNFLQVPPNEQEKDTLFLSNLECDAIVCYAYFLYIKDGDIQTVINTLRNCIDHSKDYPYLQEMLYESQIAILQLHYERTQSMQAVLKETLSKTLNTYPNNFYALSVFAGIESELPTWRFNSRSTEIELWRAMAMCLAARRRIGLLMKLDHHDAMNAALNKLLSFHLTLSRISSTQCCPLLWRLYMLLLREHNLCEKKGEEIYHESVIQCPWARSIYIDAAEVAPQLLTQIQDLIREKELRMHVTPEELDILRG
;
A
#
# COMPACT_ATOMS: atom_id res chain seq x y z
N MET A 1 -5.97 22.62 12.58
CA MET A 1 -6.55 23.98 12.59
C MET A 1 -7.09 24.29 11.21
N SER A 2 -8.35 24.70 11.12
CA SER A 2 -9.10 24.86 9.86
C SER A 2 -9.99 26.09 9.95
N LEU A 3 -9.87 27.04 9.01
CA LEU A 3 -10.68 28.26 9.03
C LEU A 3 -11.08 28.75 7.62
N PHE A 4 -12.37 29.06 7.52
CA PHE A 4 -13.09 29.86 6.52
C PHE A 4 -13.21 29.38 5.06
N PRO A 5 -14.44 29.02 4.63
CA PRO A 5 -15.02 29.53 3.39
C PRO A 5 -15.53 30.97 3.59
N ALA A 6 -15.59 31.76 2.51
CA ALA A 6 -16.21 33.09 2.49
C ALA A 6 -16.84 33.38 1.11
N TYR A 7 -17.62 34.47 1.05
CA TYR A 7 -18.29 35.03 -0.14
C TYR A 7 -19.46 34.25 -0.74
N SER A 8 -20.66 34.58 -0.25
CA SER A 8 -21.87 34.70 -1.07
C SER A 8 -22.35 36.16 -1.00
N ASN A 9 -21.88 36.99 -1.93
CA ASN A 9 -22.35 38.37 -2.07
C ASN A 9 -23.56 38.41 -3.01
N ASP A 10 -24.76 38.47 -2.45
CA ASP A 10 -25.97 38.86 -3.18
C ASP A 10 -26.67 40.00 -2.45
N LYS A 11 -26.93 41.09 -3.17
CA LYS A 11 -27.69 42.25 -2.69
C LYS A 11 -29.14 42.13 -3.17
N ILE A 12 -30.09 42.14 -2.24
CA ILE A 12 -31.48 42.49 -2.53
C ILE A 12 -31.91 43.49 -1.45
N GLU A 13 -32.61 44.55 -1.88
CA GLU A 13 -32.91 45.72 -1.06
C GLU A 13 -34.28 45.65 -0.37
N CYS A 14 -34.39 46.38 0.74
CA CYS A 14 -35.61 46.97 1.32
C CYS A 14 -36.93 46.17 1.37
N THR A 15 -37.43 45.96 2.60
CA THR A 15 -38.62 46.72 3.06
C THR A 15 -38.66 46.81 4.60
N SER A 16 -39.58 47.60 5.16
CA SER A 16 -39.49 48.16 6.51
C SER A 16 -40.68 47.82 7.43
N SER A 17 -40.51 48.13 8.73
CA SER A 17 -41.51 48.09 9.83
C SER A 17 -41.95 46.71 10.35
N GLY A 18 -42.31 46.63 11.64
CA GLY A 18 -42.76 45.41 12.31
C GLY A 18 -42.21 45.25 13.73
N ASP A 19 -42.77 45.99 14.68
CA ASP A 19 -42.34 46.06 16.08
C ASP A 19 -42.65 44.79 16.92
N ILE A 20 -41.95 44.65 18.06
CA ILE A 20 -42.42 44.00 19.31
C ILE A 20 -42.44 42.44 19.46
N ASN A 21 -41.57 41.98 20.39
CA ASN A 21 -41.73 40.91 21.41
C ASN A 21 -41.41 39.40 21.22
N VAL A 22 -40.67 38.91 22.24
CA VAL A 22 -40.87 37.68 23.06
C VAL A 22 -40.17 36.34 22.74
N SER A 23 -39.35 35.95 23.74
CA SER A 23 -38.91 34.58 24.14
C SER A 23 -38.03 33.73 23.23
N THR A 24 -36.71 33.89 23.35
CA THR A 24 -35.74 32.80 23.17
C THR A 24 -35.64 31.92 24.43
N LYS A 25 -36.66 31.06 24.66
CA LYS A 25 -36.51 29.95 25.62
C LYS A 25 -35.73 28.80 24.99
N TRP A 26 -34.44 28.69 25.31
CA TRP A 26 -33.75 27.45 25.73
C TRP A 26 -32.23 27.62 25.77
N LEU A 27 -31.65 27.56 26.97
CA LEU A 27 -30.69 26.51 27.36
C LEU A 27 -30.31 26.70 28.84
N SER A 28 -31.22 26.30 29.71
CA SER A 28 -30.93 26.16 31.14
C SER A 28 -30.41 24.75 31.42
N ASN A 29 -29.12 24.62 31.72
CA ASN A 29 -28.68 23.57 32.62
C ASN A 29 -27.60 24.11 33.56
N SER A 30 -27.51 23.56 34.76
CA SER A 30 -27.04 24.28 35.94
C SER A 30 -25.93 23.57 36.69
N SER A 31 -24.83 24.28 36.95
CA SER A 31 -23.95 24.01 38.09
C SER A 31 -23.17 25.26 38.49
N PHE A 32 -23.26 25.64 39.76
CA PHE A 32 -22.52 26.70 40.46
C PHE A 32 -22.62 28.15 39.95
N GLN A 33 -23.30 28.98 40.73
CA GLN A 33 -23.27 30.44 40.65
C GLN A 33 -22.77 31.06 41.96
N THR A 34 -21.70 31.86 41.87
CA THR A 34 -21.46 33.05 42.72
C THR A 34 -21.15 32.79 44.22
N GLN A 35 -20.66 33.74 45.05
CA GLN A 35 -20.52 35.21 44.90
C GLN A 35 -19.13 35.72 45.29
N ILE A 36 -18.75 36.87 44.71
CA ILE A 36 -17.60 37.71 45.08
C ILE A 36 -18.13 38.95 45.80
N PRO A 37 -17.57 39.36 46.95
CA PRO A 37 -17.74 40.71 47.48
C PRO A 37 -16.76 41.68 46.80
N ILE A 38 -17.30 42.63 46.03
CA ILE A 38 -16.54 43.64 45.27
C ILE A 38 -16.00 44.75 46.21
N LYS A 39 -14.81 45.30 45.91
CA LYS A 39 -14.49 46.71 46.21
C LYS A 39 -13.35 47.29 45.33
N THR A 40 -13.76 48.08 44.33
CA THR A 40 -13.16 49.35 43.85
C THR A 40 -11.63 49.48 43.74
N GLU A 41 -11.12 49.45 42.50
CA GLU A 41 -10.63 50.61 41.71
C GLU A 41 -9.86 51.78 42.38
N PRO A 42 -9.04 52.55 41.61
CA PRO A 42 -8.07 52.21 40.54
C PRO A 42 -6.78 53.08 40.74
N PRO A 43 -6.17 53.72 39.72
CA PRO A 43 -5.43 53.23 38.54
C PRO A 43 -3.88 53.20 38.84
N ASP A 44 -2.85 53.21 37.97
CA ASP A 44 -2.63 53.83 36.64
C ASP A 44 -1.40 53.22 35.88
N LEU A 45 -1.49 53.27 34.54
CA LEU A 45 -0.44 53.53 33.52
C LEU A 45 0.94 52.81 33.41
N TYR A 46 1.23 52.45 32.14
CA TYR A 46 2.51 52.42 31.39
C TYR A 46 3.64 51.36 31.64
N SER A 47 3.78 50.50 30.61
CA SER A 47 4.96 50.39 29.71
C SER A 47 6.22 49.58 30.08
N SER A 48 6.72 48.83 29.07
CA SER A 48 8.08 48.24 28.90
C SER A 48 8.53 47.19 29.94
N SER A 49 9.22 46.07 29.63
CA SER A 49 10.44 45.86 28.81
C SER A 49 11.68 46.53 29.45
N ASP A 50 12.82 45.86 29.70
CA ASP A 50 13.30 44.51 29.34
C ASP A 50 14.21 43.90 30.44
N GLU A 51 14.75 42.69 30.17
CA GLU A 51 16.00 42.09 30.69
C GLU A 51 16.46 42.40 32.14
N SER A 52 16.34 41.49 33.13
CA SER A 52 17.11 40.26 33.38
C SER A 52 18.25 40.40 34.42
N LEU A 53 18.47 39.33 35.22
CA LEU A 53 19.59 39.14 36.18
C LEU A 53 19.56 40.07 37.43
N HIS A 54 20.07 39.71 38.63
CA HIS A 54 20.65 38.46 39.15
C HIS A 54 20.36 38.32 40.68
N GLU A 55 20.41 37.08 41.18
CA GLU A 55 20.57 36.61 42.59
C GLU A 55 20.01 37.36 43.83
N SER A 56 19.28 36.56 44.61
CA SER A 56 18.83 36.75 45.99
C SER A 56 19.93 36.83 47.07
N LEU A 57 19.83 37.81 47.99
CA LEU A 57 20.22 37.78 49.42
C LEU A 57 19.39 38.88 50.15
N LEU A 58 19.01 38.83 51.43
CA LEU A 58 18.99 37.75 52.43
C LEU A 58 17.91 38.05 53.50
N SER A 59 17.53 37.03 54.29
CA SER A 59 16.51 37.10 55.34
C SER A 59 17.05 37.46 56.74
N THR A 60 16.23 38.19 57.50
CA THR A 60 16.16 38.17 58.98
C THR A 60 14.75 37.67 59.35
N GLU A 61 14.54 36.79 60.35
CA GLU A 61 15.37 36.29 61.47
C GLU A 61 15.29 34.74 61.50
N LYS A 62 16.38 33.95 61.63
CA LYS A 62 17.17 33.57 62.84
C LYS A 62 16.38 32.80 63.92
N GLN A 63 16.89 31.80 64.66
CA GLN A 63 18.13 30.97 64.73
C GLN A 63 17.88 29.86 65.83
N VAL A 64 18.56 28.70 66.02
CA VAL A 64 19.48 27.81 65.26
C VAL A 64 19.90 26.59 66.15
N LEU A 65 20.45 25.48 65.58
CA LEU A 65 21.12 24.32 66.26
C LEU A 65 20.23 23.40 67.16
N SER A 66 20.57 22.15 67.55
CA SER A 66 21.41 21.06 66.98
C SER A 66 21.26 19.75 67.80
N GLU A 67 21.84 18.62 67.35
CA GLU A 67 21.64 17.30 67.99
C GLU A 67 22.54 16.96 69.20
N SER A 68 21.89 16.45 70.24
CA SER A 68 22.28 15.50 71.29
C SER A 68 23.76 15.25 71.69
N ILE A 69 24.08 15.57 72.95
CA ILE A 69 24.87 14.72 73.87
C ILE A 69 24.18 14.68 75.26
N SER A 70 24.36 13.56 75.96
CA SER A 70 24.05 13.14 77.35
C SER A 70 23.24 14.01 78.35
N ARG A 71 22.73 13.30 79.37
CA ARG A 71 22.12 13.81 80.61
C ARG A 71 22.91 14.93 81.32
N ASP A 72 22.13 15.77 82.01
CA ASP A 72 22.40 16.49 83.26
C ASP A 72 23.47 17.61 83.34
N THR A 73 22.94 18.84 83.24
CA THR A 73 23.26 20.03 84.06
C THR A 73 24.55 20.86 83.87
N LYS A 74 24.31 22.12 83.45
CA LYS A 74 24.83 23.40 84.01
C LYS A 74 26.19 23.99 83.56
N VAL A 75 26.05 25.19 82.94
CA VAL A 75 26.68 26.50 83.31
C VAL A 75 27.89 27.08 82.50
N HIS A 76 27.64 28.28 81.94
CA HIS A 76 28.51 29.45 81.60
C HIS A 76 29.69 29.44 80.56
N ALA A 77 29.45 30.17 79.45
CA ALA A 77 30.07 31.47 79.07
C ALA A 77 31.24 31.63 78.03
N LYS A 78 30.95 32.48 77.01
CA LYS A 78 31.78 33.55 76.37
C LYS A 78 32.93 33.28 75.35
N GLN A 79 32.68 33.81 74.13
CA GLN A 79 33.51 34.79 73.35
C GLN A 79 34.64 34.38 72.34
N LYS A 80 34.34 34.66 71.04
CA LYS A 80 35.03 35.60 70.09
C LYS A 80 36.28 35.21 69.22
N ILE A 81 36.18 35.64 67.94
CA ILE A 81 37.15 36.44 67.11
C ILE A 81 37.98 35.79 65.95
N ASP A 82 37.64 36.24 64.72
CA ASP A 82 38.46 36.73 63.57
C ASP A 82 39.43 35.90 62.66
N LYS A 83 39.12 35.99 61.35
CA LYS A 83 39.92 36.54 60.21
C LYS A 83 40.98 35.73 59.39
N SER A 84 40.62 35.52 58.11
CA SER A 84 41.08 36.27 56.90
C SER A 84 42.12 35.72 55.89
N GLN A 85 41.64 35.63 54.63
CA GLN A 85 42.17 36.22 53.38
C GLN A 85 43.34 35.61 52.53
N ARG A 86 42.95 35.30 51.26
CA ARG A 86 43.47 35.84 49.96
C ARG A 86 44.54 35.12 49.10
N THR A 87 44.16 34.90 47.82
CA THR A 87 44.93 35.07 46.55
C THR A 87 46.10 34.10 46.24
N ASP A 88 46.53 33.83 44.98
CA ASP A 88 46.13 34.34 43.65
C ASP A 88 46.31 33.32 42.47
N ARG A 89 45.93 33.74 41.25
CA ARG A 89 45.97 33.11 39.90
C ARG A 89 47.26 32.34 39.50
N LYS A 90 47.11 31.25 38.71
CA LYS A 90 47.48 31.17 37.25
C LYS A 90 47.19 29.80 36.57
N ARG A 91 47.30 29.77 35.23
CA ARG A 91 47.03 28.63 34.31
C ARG A 91 48.26 27.73 34.10
N ARG A 92 48.09 26.40 33.95
CA ARG A 92 48.42 25.62 32.72
C ARG A 92 48.26 24.08 32.88
N THR A 93 48.32 23.41 31.72
CA THR A 93 48.60 21.98 31.46
C THR A 93 47.58 20.91 31.88
N HIS A 94 47.35 20.00 30.93
CA HIS A 94 46.64 18.74 31.07
C HIS A 94 47.54 17.74 31.82
N ASP A 95 47.02 16.99 32.79
CA ASP A 95 47.45 15.60 32.97
C ASP A 95 46.37 14.76 33.67
N SER A 96 46.48 13.45 33.56
CA SER A 96 45.54 12.44 34.02
C SER A 96 45.92 11.90 35.40
N LYS A 97 45.06 12.15 36.40
CA LYS A 97 44.82 11.31 37.60
C LYS A 97 43.62 11.87 38.38
N ARG A 98 42.50 11.14 38.40
CA ARG A 98 41.51 11.34 39.47
C ARG A 98 42.04 10.66 40.72
N TYR A 99 42.38 11.46 41.74
CA TYR A 99 42.58 10.95 43.08
C TYR A 99 41.33 10.18 43.54
N LYS A 100 41.54 9.03 44.18
CA LYS A 100 40.59 8.53 45.17
C LYS A 100 40.92 9.23 46.49
N PRO A 101 39.96 9.82 47.20
CA PRO A 101 40.04 9.94 48.64
C PRO A 101 39.90 8.54 49.24
N ASP A 102 40.71 8.21 50.25
CA ASP A 102 40.50 7.02 51.05
C ASP A 102 39.30 7.22 51.99
N TYR A 103 38.62 6.13 52.35
CA TYR A 103 37.48 6.15 53.26
C TYR A 103 37.95 5.87 54.69
N GLU A 104 37.66 6.78 55.62
CA GLU A 104 37.74 6.49 57.05
C GLU A 104 36.57 5.57 57.44
N LEU A 105 36.88 4.57 58.26
CA LEU A 105 35.96 3.48 58.66
C LEU A 105 35.40 3.76 60.06
N ASP A 106 34.32 4.54 60.13
CA ASP A 106 33.45 4.54 61.32
C ASP A 106 32.45 3.38 61.25
N VAL A 107 32.45 2.53 62.28
CA VAL A 107 31.85 1.19 62.23
C VAL A 107 30.59 1.13 63.08
N GLU A 108 29.46 1.61 62.53
CA GLU A 108 28.14 1.32 63.14
C GLU A 108 26.96 1.32 62.15
N ASN A 109 27.10 0.69 60.98
CA ASN A 109 26.01 0.04 60.21
C ASN A 109 26.59 -0.74 59.00
N VAL A 110 26.40 -2.06 58.96
CA VAL A 110 27.25 -2.98 58.15
C VAL A 110 26.76 -3.21 56.69
N TYR A 111 25.88 -2.34 56.16
CA TYR A 111 25.34 -2.49 54.80
C TYR A 111 25.32 -1.15 54.03
N PHE A 112 26.12 -1.08 52.96
CA PHE A 112 26.15 0.04 52.01
C PHE A 112 25.43 -0.35 50.71
N GLU A 113 24.46 0.46 50.27
CA GLU A 113 23.67 0.20 49.06
C GLU A 113 24.36 0.82 47.83
N ASP A 114 25.04 -0.01 47.03
CA ASP A 114 25.69 0.42 45.78
C ASP A 114 24.66 0.76 44.69
N ARG A 115 24.35 2.07 44.57
CA ARG A 115 23.44 2.63 43.56
C ARG A 115 24.11 2.90 42.20
N ARG A 116 25.38 2.56 41.99
CA ARG A 116 26.12 2.86 40.74
C ARG A 116 26.97 1.67 40.29
N ARG A 117 26.30 0.68 39.69
CA ARG A 117 26.86 -0.55 39.09
C ARG A 117 28.20 -0.32 38.36
N ASP A 118 29.31 -0.46 39.07
CA ASP A 118 30.64 -0.41 38.48
C ASP A 118 30.92 -1.74 37.78
N LYS A 119 31.17 -1.67 36.47
CA LYS A 119 31.34 -2.87 35.65
C LYS A 119 32.61 -3.64 36.03
N GLY A 120 33.65 -2.97 36.55
CA GLY A 120 34.93 -3.57 36.89
C GLY A 120 34.84 -4.70 37.92
N ASN A 121 33.93 -4.58 38.90
CA ASN A 121 33.81 -5.54 40.00
C ASN A 121 33.41 -6.96 39.55
N ASN A 122 32.80 -7.10 38.36
CA ASN A 122 32.41 -8.41 37.81
C ASN A 122 33.60 -9.24 37.30
N ASN A 123 34.77 -8.62 37.09
CA ASN A 123 35.96 -9.27 36.54
C ASN A 123 37.00 -9.66 37.60
N ILE A 124 36.75 -9.37 38.90
CA ILE A 124 37.70 -9.61 39.98
C ILE A 124 37.52 -11.04 40.55
N ASN A 125 38.19 -12.00 39.92
CA ASN A 125 38.14 -13.41 40.33
C ASN A 125 38.86 -13.71 41.67
N THR A 126 39.61 -12.75 42.22
CA THR A 126 40.54 -12.92 43.34
C THR A 126 39.90 -13.05 44.73
N TYR A 127 38.60 -12.79 44.88
CA TYR A 127 37.92 -12.85 46.18
C TYR A 127 37.40 -14.26 46.54
N CYS A 128 37.74 -14.69 47.75
CA CYS A 128 37.24 -15.90 48.41
C CYS A 128 35.70 -15.92 48.43
N PRO A 129 35.02 -17.09 48.25
CA PRO A 129 33.57 -17.13 48.03
C PRO A 129 32.69 -16.45 49.09
N ARG A 130 33.16 -16.33 50.34
CA ARG A 130 32.46 -15.61 51.43
C ARG A 130 32.51 -14.08 51.33
N ALA A 131 33.37 -13.52 50.48
CA ALA A 131 33.61 -12.07 50.35
C ALA A 131 33.09 -11.48 49.02
N ARG A 132 32.27 -12.24 48.26
CA ARG A 132 31.64 -11.77 47.02
C ARG A 132 30.33 -11.06 47.35
N PRO A 133 30.07 -9.83 46.87
CA PRO A 133 28.78 -9.18 47.06
C PRO A 133 27.69 -9.95 46.30
N TYR A 134 26.61 -10.29 46.99
CA TYR A 134 25.39 -10.83 46.40
C TYR A 134 24.45 -9.67 46.01
N TYR A 135 23.95 -9.70 44.79
CA TYR A 135 22.95 -8.75 44.29
C TYR A 135 21.60 -9.46 44.14
N ASP A 136 20.67 -9.24 45.06
CA ASP A 136 19.31 -9.79 44.96
C ASP A 136 18.48 -9.06 43.90
N ILE A 137 18.48 -9.62 42.68
CA ILE A 137 17.62 -9.16 41.59
C ILE A 137 16.19 -9.60 41.90
N SER A 138 15.43 -8.73 42.58
CA SER A 138 14.02 -8.97 42.90
C SER A 138 13.13 -8.83 41.65
N GLU A 139 13.09 -9.88 40.83
CA GLU A 139 12.13 -10.02 39.73
C GLU A 139 10.69 -10.07 40.28
N LYS A 140 10.07 -8.90 40.43
CA LYS A 140 8.64 -8.75 40.76
C LYS A 140 7.75 -9.16 39.58
N SER A 141 7.68 -10.46 39.34
CA SER A 141 6.81 -11.06 38.32
C SER A 141 5.33 -10.76 38.62
N LEU A 142 4.65 -10.10 37.69
CA LEU A 142 3.22 -9.80 37.81
C LEU A 142 2.37 -11.08 37.79
N GLY A 143 1.91 -11.53 38.96
CA GLY A 143 0.67 -12.30 39.15
C GLY A 143 0.58 -13.76 38.67
N TYR A 144 1.48 -14.26 37.82
CA TYR A 144 1.32 -15.60 37.24
C TYR A 144 1.72 -16.75 38.17
N VAL A 145 0.82 -17.73 38.34
CA VAL A 145 1.01 -18.93 39.16
C VAL A 145 2.14 -19.80 38.60
N LYS A 146 3.07 -20.20 39.48
CA LYS A 146 4.26 -20.99 39.10
C LYS A 146 3.91 -22.45 38.76
N ASN A 147 3.62 -22.70 37.47
CA ASN A 147 3.61 -24.05 36.92
C ASN A 147 5.02 -24.68 37.08
N LYS A 148 5.12 -25.83 37.76
CA LYS A 148 6.41 -26.50 38.03
C LYS A 148 6.99 -27.07 36.73
N GLN A 149 7.96 -26.37 36.11
CA GLN A 149 8.71 -26.98 35.00
C GLN A 149 9.59 -28.13 35.52
N PRO A 150 9.71 -29.24 34.77
CA PRO A 150 10.69 -30.28 35.08
C PRO A 150 12.12 -29.72 34.94
N LYS A 151 13.08 -30.30 35.68
CA LYS A 151 14.49 -29.90 35.63
C LYS A 151 15.03 -30.07 34.20
N LYS A 152 15.24 -28.96 33.48
CA LYS A 152 15.91 -28.97 32.18
C LYS A 152 17.40 -29.33 32.36
N GLY A 153 17.92 -30.16 31.46
CA GLY A 153 19.34 -30.45 31.36
C GLY A 153 20.16 -29.20 31.01
N MET A 154 21.48 -29.29 31.20
CA MET A 154 22.41 -28.18 31.02
C MET A 154 22.66 -27.88 29.53
N PHE A 155 21.76 -27.12 28.90
CA PHE A 155 21.98 -26.56 27.57
C PHE A 155 23.03 -25.44 27.64
N HIS A 156 24.20 -25.64 27.00
CA HIS A 156 25.13 -24.56 26.75
C HIS A 156 24.53 -23.55 25.77
N ARG A 157 24.50 -22.26 26.14
CA ARG A 157 24.12 -21.17 25.24
C ARG A 157 25.29 -20.88 24.29
N TYR A 158 25.02 -20.96 22.99
CA TYR A 158 25.96 -20.55 21.97
C TYR A 158 26.05 -19.01 21.88
N TYR A 159 27.27 -18.53 21.61
CA TYR A 159 27.67 -17.16 21.28
C TYR A 159 27.35 -16.03 22.28
N VAL A 160 28.39 -15.66 23.03
CA VAL A 160 28.82 -14.25 23.14
C VAL A 160 30.29 -14.20 22.71
N LYS A 161 30.58 -13.64 21.52
CA LYS A 161 31.92 -13.15 21.18
C LYS A 161 31.94 -11.67 21.52
N ASN A 162 32.89 -11.23 22.34
CA ASN A 162 33.12 -9.80 22.57
C ASN A 162 33.63 -9.18 21.27
N ILE A 163 32.94 -8.15 20.79
CA ILE A 163 33.33 -7.44 19.56
C ILE A 163 34.56 -6.55 19.82
N ASP A 164 34.64 -6.01 21.03
CA ASP A 164 35.66 -5.08 21.52
C ASP A 164 37.11 -5.59 21.45
N SER A 165 37.34 -6.89 21.23
CA SER A 165 38.69 -7.47 21.09
C SER A 165 39.22 -7.49 19.64
N ALA A 166 38.39 -7.16 18.65
CA ALA A 166 38.79 -7.19 17.23
C ALA A 166 39.37 -5.85 16.72
N GLU A 167 39.21 -4.76 17.46
CA GLU A 167 39.64 -3.41 17.04
C GLU A 167 41.02 -3.01 17.59
N THR A 168 41.55 -3.74 18.58
CA THR A 168 42.83 -3.42 19.24
C THR A 168 44.08 -3.74 18.42
N GLU A 169 44.00 -4.62 17.42
CA GLU A 169 45.16 -5.07 16.63
C GLU A 169 45.48 -4.19 15.40
N LYS A 170 44.76 -3.08 15.18
CA LYS A 170 44.88 -2.25 13.97
C LYS A 170 45.32 -0.81 14.20
N LYS A 171 46.45 -0.59 14.91
CA LYS A 171 47.18 0.69 14.87
C LYS A 171 48.70 0.53 14.75
N LYS A 172 49.20 0.95 13.58
CA LYS A 172 50.60 1.17 13.18
C LYS A 172 51.45 -0.10 13.00
N ASP A 173 51.81 -0.36 11.74
CA ASP A 173 53.20 -0.10 11.36
C ASP A 173 53.29 0.37 9.90
N THR A 174 54.25 1.25 9.59
CA THR A 174 54.35 1.93 8.27
C THR A 174 55.78 1.94 7.75
N VAL A 175 56.29 0.77 7.36
CA VAL A 175 57.56 0.64 6.62
C VAL A 175 57.41 -0.41 5.51
N ILE A 176 57.63 0.01 4.27
CA ILE A 176 57.77 -0.93 3.13
C ILE A 176 59.21 -1.45 3.12
N LYS A 177 59.39 -2.77 3.24
CA LYS A 177 60.63 -3.46 2.86
C LYS A 177 60.32 -4.68 2.00
N LYS A 178 60.90 -4.72 0.81
CA LYS A 178 61.02 -5.94 0.00
C LYS A 178 62.15 -6.80 0.57
N THR A 179 61.98 -8.11 0.66
CA THR A 179 62.91 -9.11 0.09
C THR A 179 62.35 -10.54 0.18
N ASN A 180 62.31 -11.18 -0.99
CA ASN A 180 62.61 -12.57 -1.31
C ASN A 180 61.86 -13.75 -0.63
N GLU A 181 61.68 -14.78 -1.46
CA GLU A 181 61.06 -16.07 -1.14
C GLU A 181 62.05 -17.09 -0.55
N LYS A 182 61.48 -18.22 -0.09
CA LYS A 182 62.06 -19.57 0.07
C LYS A 182 62.88 -19.88 1.34
N GLU A 183 62.77 -21.16 1.72
CA GLU A 183 63.62 -21.91 2.66
C GLU A 183 63.57 -21.54 4.16
N VAL A 184 62.37 -21.54 4.74
CA VAL A 184 62.07 -22.49 5.85
C VAL A 184 60.68 -23.08 5.67
N SER A 185 60.63 -24.29 5.10
CA SER A 185 59.48 -25.19 5.18
C SER A 185 59.91 -26.50 5.84
N MET A 186 58.95 -27.35 6.22
CA MET A 186 59.10 -28.59 6.99
C MET A 186 59.32 -28.39 8.50
N LYS A 187 58.36 -28.94 9.27
CA LYS A 187 58.30 -29.12 10.76
C LYS A 187 57.44 -28.15 11.59
N GLN A 188 56.21 -27.81 11.16
CA GLN A 188 55.15 -27.41 12.12
C GLN A 188 53.68 -27.52 11.65
N ASP A 189 53.37 -28.26 10.58
CA ASP A 189 52.01 -28.27 9.97
C ASP A 189 51.03 -29.32 10.53
N ASP A 190 51.52 -30.33 11.27
CA ASP A 190 50.74 -31.54 11.61
C ASP A 190 49.87 -31.44 12.89
N GLU A 191 50.13 -30.50 13.82
CA GLU A 191 49.46 -30.50 15.15
C GLU A 191 48.35 -29.43 15.34
N VAL A 192 48.05 -28.59 14.34
CA VAL A 192 47.05 -27.50 14.48
C VAL A 192 45.75 -27.76 13.70
N ASN A 193 45.75 -28.68 12.73
CA ASN A 193 44.65 -28.90 11.79
C ASN A 193 43.48 -29.78 12.29
N GLU A 194 43.58 -30.40 13.48
CA GLU A 194 42.54 -31.31 14.01
C GLU A 194 41.37 -30.61 14.72
N SER A 195 41.52 -29.35 15.15
CA SER A 195 40.51 -28.66 15.98
C SER A 195 39.51 -27.77 15.22
N ILE A 196 39.61 -27.70 13.88
CA ILE A 196 38.53 -27.15 13.04
C ILE A 196 37.43 -28.22 12.93
N SER A 197 36.29 -27.95 13.56
CA SER A 197 35.27 -28.95 13.90
C SER A 197 34.82 -29.83 12.72
N SER A 198 34.77 -31.14 12.98
CA SER A 198 34.35 -32.17 12.01
C SER A 198 33.01 -31.88 11.33
N TRP A 199 32.08 -31.25 12.05
CA TRP A 199 30.79 -30.78 11.52
C TRP A 199 30.91 -29.91 10.25
N CYS A 200 31.95 -29.08 10.14
CA CYS A 200 32.19 -28.27 8.95
C CYS A 200 32.68 -29.09 7.75
N LYS A 201 33.50 -30.13 7.98
CA LYS A 201 33.98 -31.05 6.93
C LYS A 201 32.80 -31.86 6.37
N ASN A 202 31.99 -32.45 7.25
CA ASN A 202 30.75 -33.15 6.86
C ASN A 202 29.84 -32.27 5.99
N LEU A 203 29.66 -30.99 6.36
CA LEU A 203 28.81 -30.08 5.59
C LEU A 203 29.39 -29.80 4.19
N GLU A 204 30.69 -29.53 4.06
CA GLU A 204 31.33 -29.36 2.75
C GLU A 204 31.27 -30.63 1.89
N GLU A 205 31.34 -31.81 2.50
CA GLU A 205 31.24 -33.10 1.82
C GLU A 205 29.80 -33.37 1.34
N GLU A 206 28.78 -33.11 2.18
CA GLU A 206 27.37 -33.11 1.74
C GLU A 206 27.10 -32.14 0.59
N GLN A 207 27.73 -30.96 0.60
CA GLN A 207 27.62 -29.98 -0.49
C GLN A 207 28.23 -30.51 -1.79
N LYS A 208 29.38 -31.20 -1.72
CA LYS A 208 30.05 -31.82 -2.87
C LYS A 208 29.24 -33.03 -3.39
N CYS A 209 28.66 -33.85 -2.50
CA CYS A 209 27.79 -34.97 -2.86
C CYS A 209 26.51 -34.50 -3.55
N LYS A 210 25.72 -33.59 -2.95
CA LYS A 210 24.50 -33.05 -3.59
C LYS A 210 24.79 -32.32 -4.90
N THR A 211 25.92 -31.60 -4.99
CA THR A 211 26.35 -31.01 -6.27
C THR A 211 26.67 -32.09 -7.31
N ARG A 212 27.27 -33.22 -6.92
CA ARG A 212 27.49 -34.35 -7.83
C ARG A 212 26.17 -35.01 -8.24
N GLU A 213 25.28 -35.31 -7.29
CA GLU A 213 23.94 -35.88 -7.52
C GLU A 213 23.14 -35.05 -8.54
N PHE A 214 23.10 -33.72 -8.39
CA PHE A 214 22.46 -32.84 -9.38
C PHE A 214 23.16 -32.90 -10.74
N ASN A 215 24.49 -32.90 -10.82
CA ASN A 215 25.19 -33.02 -12.10
C ASN A 215 24.93 -34.39 -12.78
N GLU A 216 24.87 -35.48 -12.02
CA GLU A 216 24.56 -36.82 -12.52
C GLU A 216 23.12 -36.88 -13.07
N GLN A 217 22.13 -36.46 -12.29
CA GLN A 217 20.72 -36.38 -12.72
C GLN A 217 20.52 -35.45 -13.93
N LEU A 218 21.28 -34.36 -14.04
CA LEU A 218 21.25 -33.43 -15.16
C LEU A 218 22.05 -33.94 -16.39
N THR A 219 22.96 -34.90 -16.24
CA THR A 219 23.51 -35.65 -17.38
C THR A 219 22.54 -36.72 -17.90
N GLU A 220 21.73 -37.32 -17.03
CA GLU A 220 20.67 -38.27 -17.42
C GLU A 220 19.47 -37.55 -18.07
N ASN A 221 19.04 -36.42 -17.52
CA ASN A 221 17.87 -35.66 -17.99
C ASN A 221 18.16 -34.16 -18.20
N PRO A 222 18.97 -33.76 -19.22
CA PRO A 222 19.36 -32.36 -19.45
C PRO A 222 18.19 -31.39 -19.69
N HIS A 223 17.04 -31.92 -20.12
CA HIS A 223 15.84 -31.13 -20.46
C HIS A 223 14.88 -30.88 -19.28
N ASN A 224 15.15 -31.42 -18.10
CA ASN A 224 14.30 -31.19 -16.93
C ASN A 224 14.60 -29.80 -16.31
N VAL A 225 13.79 -28.80 -16.69
CA VAL A 225 13.88 -27.43 -16.17
C VAL A 225 13.73 -27.36 -14.66
N GLU A 226 12.91 -28.22 -14.04
CA GLU A 226 12.68 -28.18 -12.59
C GLU A 226 13.93 -28.61 -11.80
N LEU A 227 14.67 -29.63 -12.28
CA LEU A 227 15.96 -30.00 -11.67
C LEU A 227 17.01 -28.87 -11.78
N TRP A 228 17.04 -28.13 -12.90
CA TRP A 228 17.88 -26.94 -13.01
C TRP A 228 17.48 -25.86 -11.99
N LEU A 229 16.18 -25.60 -11.81
CA LEU A 229 15.67 -24.65 -10.82
C LEU A 229 16.01 -25.08 -9.38
N GLN A 230 15.84 -26.38 -9.05
CA GLN A 230 16.20 -26.93 -7.75
C GLN A 230 17.71 -26.82 -7.47
N TYR A 231 18.57 -27.05 -8.48
CA TYR A 231 20.02 -26.87 -8.35
C TYR A 231 20.44 -25.40 -8.17
N ILE A 232 19.72 -24.45 -8.77
CA ILE A 232 19.90 -23.00 -8.55
C ILE A 232 19.47 -22.61 -7.12
N TYR A 233 18.30 -23.07 -6.66
CA TYR A 233 17.82 -22.83 -5.29
C TYR A 233 18.74 -23.48 -4.23
N PHE A 234 19.32 -24.64 -4.54
CA PHE A 234 20.31 -25.27 -3.67
C PHE A 234 21.49 -24.32 -3.39
N GLN A 235 21.97 -23.56 -4.39
CA GLN A 235 23.03 -22.55 -4.18
C GLN A 235 22.62 -21.47 -3.15
N ASP A 236 21.35 -21.07 -3.07
CA ASP A 236 20.88 -20.14 -2.04
C ASP A 236 20.97 -20.74 -0.63
N THR A 237 20.60 -22.02 -0.47
CA THR A 237 20.77 -22.72 0.80
C THR A 237 22.24 -22.80 1.21
N LEU A 238 23.17 -22.99 0.26
CA LEU A 238 24.62 -22.92 0.51
C LEU A 238 25.02 -21.55 1.07
N THR A 239 24.53 -20.46 0.46
CA THR A 239 24.83 -19.11 0.95
C THR A 239 24.32 -18.87 2.37
N TYR A 240 23.16 -19.44 2.73
CA TYR A 240 22.57 -19.28 4.05
C TYR A 240 23.45 -19.91 5.14
N TYR A 241 23.96 -21.13 4.91
CA TYR A 241 24.89 -21.76 5.85
C TYR A 241 26.25 -21.05 5.91
N GLN A 242 26.80 -20.67 4.74
CA GLN A 242 28.11 -20.02 4.66
C GLN A 242 28.12 -18.57 5.19
N ARG A 243 26.97 -17.86 5.21
CA ARG A 243 26.82 -16.49 5.77
C ARG A 243 27.28 -16.35 7.23
N HIS A 244 27.38 -17.45 7.98
CA HIS A 244 27.89 -17.46 9.35
C HIS A 244 29.42 -17.55 9.47
N GLN A 245 30.15 -17.71 8.36
CA GLN A 245 31.60 -18.01 8.37
C GLN A 245 32.50 -16.88 7.84
N LEU A 246 32.14 -16.18 6.75
CA LEU A 246 33.01 -15.17 6.11
C LEU A 246 32.28 -13.90 5.61
N THR A 247 33.03 -12.81 5.45
CA THR A 247 32.51 -11.45 5.25
C THR A 247 32.41 -10.96 3.81
N LYS A 248 31.31 -10.24 3.53
CA LYS A 248 31.00 -9.34 2.40
C LYS A 248 30.96 -9.91 0.97
N ASP A 249 32.02 -10.47 0.41
CA ASP A 249 32.10 -10.63 -1.08
C ASP A 249 31.42 -11.90 -1.65
N MET A 250 30.93 -12.79 -0.79
CA MET A 250 30.39 -14.08 -1.19
C MET A 250 29.09 -13.99 -2.01
N HIS A 251 28.27 -12.95 -1.85
CA HIS A 251 27.01 -12.84 -2.59
C HIS A 251 27.24 -12.71 -4.10
N ARG A 252 28.22 -11.88 -4.52
CA ARG A 252 28.54 -11.71 -5.95
C ARG A 252 29.08 -13.00 -6.56
N SER A 253 29.92 -13.75 -5.82
CA SER A 253 30.47 -15.02 -6.31
C SER A 253 29.43 -16.14 -6.38
N THR A 254 28.40 -16.13 -5.53
CA THR A 254 27.30 -17.10 -5.62
C THR A 254 26.33 -16.78 -6.77
N VAL A 255 26.02 -15.50 -7.02
CA VAL A 255 25.21 -15.11 -8.19
C VAL A 255 25.96 -15.39 -9.50
N LEU A 256 27.28 -15.18 -9.56
CA LEU A 256 28.11 -15.62 -10.71
C LEU A 256 28.03 -17.13 -10.95
N LYS A 257 28.08 -17.95 -9.89
CA LYS A 257 27.88 -19.41 -10.01
C LYS A 257 26.49 -19.74 -10.57
N LYS A 258 25.42 -19.14 -10.01
CA LYS A 258 24.05 -19.32 -10.52
C LYS A 258 23.91 -18.94 -11.98
N LEU A 259 24.49 -17.80 -12.41
CA LEU A 259 24.48 -17.38 -13.82
C LEU A 259 25.14 -18.44 -14.70
N SER A 260 26.31 -18.96 -14.31
CA SER A 260 26.99 -20.04 -15.08
C SER A 260 26.22 -21.38 -15.11
N ILE A 261 25.34 -21.63 -14.15
CA ILE A 261 24.43 -22.78 -14.12
C ILE A 261 23.26 -22.52 -15.07
N VAL A 262 22.63 -21.34 -15.01
CA VAL A 262 21.53 -20.93 -15.89
C VAL A 262 21.95 -20.89 -17.35
N GLU A 263 23.17 -20.44 -17.67
CA GLU A 263 23.67 -20.44 -19.05
C GLU A 263 23.80 -21.85 -19.62
N LYS A 264 24.37 -22.80 -18.87
CA LYS A 264 24.39 -24.23 -19.23
C LYS A 264 22.99 -24.84 -19.36
N ALA A 265 22.06 -24.42 -18.52
CA ALA A 265 20.66 -24.86 -18.59
C ALA A 265 19.97 -24.34 -19.86
N LEU A 266 20.23 -23.09 -20.27
CA LEU A 266 19.71 -22.47 -21.49
C LEU A 266 20.38 -23.01 -22.77
N GLU A 267 21.66 -23.40 -22.73
CA GLU A 267 22.32 -24.14 -23.82
C GLU A 267 21.64 -25.48 -24.14
N LYS A 268 20.91 -26.06 -23.17
CA LYS A 268 20.11 -27.29 -23.37
C LYS A 268 18.63 -27.03 -23.57
N ASN A 269 18.12 -25.88 -23.12
CA ASN A 269 16.69 -25.54 -23.08
C ASN A 269 16.44 -24.11 -23.56
N THR A 270 16.71 -23.84 -24.83
CA THR A 270 16.68 -22.50 -25.46
C THR A 270 15.37 -21.74 -25.22
N ASP A 271 14.25 -22.45 -25.21
CA ASP A 271 12.91 -21.86 -25.25
C ASP A 271 12.34 -21.58 -23.84
N SER A 272 13.12 -21.90 -22.79
CA SER A 272 12.67 -21.88 -21.40
C SER A 272 12.61 -20.46 -20.81
N LYS A 273 11.41 -19.86 -20.87
CA LYS A 273 11.12 -18.50 -20.40
C LYS A 273 11.52 -18.24 -18.93
N GLU A 274 11.55 -19.26 -18.09
CA GLU A 274 11.85 -19.15 -16.66
C GLU A 274 13.36 -19.09 -16.37
N LEU A 275 14.15 -19.95 -17.02
CA LEU A 275 15.61 -19.85 -16.97
C LEU A 275 16.09 -18.54 -17.62
N LEU A 276 15.41 -18.06 -18.67
CA LEU A 276 15.67 -16.74 -19.24
C LEU A 276 15.41 -15.59 -18.25
N LYS A 277 14.29 -15.61 -17.51
CA LYS A 277 14.03 -14.64 -16.42
C LYS A 277 15.14 -14.66 -15.37
N LEU A 278 15.58 -15.83 -14.94
CA LEU A 278 16.66 -15.97 -13.95
C LEU A 278 18.00 -15.47 -14.51
N LYS A 279 18.33 -15.72 -15.78
CA LYS A 279 19.52 -15.16 -16.43
C LYS A 279 19.50 -13.64 -16.36
N LEU A 280 18.40 -13.02 -16.80
CA LEU A 280 18.25 -11.57 -16.85
C LEU A 280 18.31 -10.94 -15.44
N HIS A 281 17.70 -11.59 -14.44
CA HIS A 281 17.80 -11.18 -13.04
C HIS A 281 19.24 -11.21 -12.52
N PHE A 282 19.97 -12.31 -12.70
CA PHE A 282 21.36 -12.42 -12.24
C PHE A 282 22.31 -11.51 -13.02
N MET A 283 22.07 -11.25 -14.32
CA MET A 283 22.81 -10.24 -15.08
C MET A 283 22.61 -8.84 -14.48
N THR A 284 21.37 -8.50 -14.08
CA THR A 284 21.01 -7.22 -13.44
C THR A 284 21.67 -7.03 -12.06
N GLU A 285 21.92 -8.11 -11.31
CA GLU A 285 22.65 -8.04 -10.03
C GLU A 285 24.18 -7.95 -10.18
N LEU A 286 24.75 -8.36 -11.33
CA LEU A 286 26.19 -8.57 -11.50
C LEU A 286 26.92 -7.51 -12.33
N THR A 287 26.22 -6.90 -13.27
CA THR A 287 26.76 -5.97 -14.28
C THR A 287 26.18 -4.56 -14.10
N PRO A 288 26.98 -3.50 -14.33
CA PRO A 288 26.44 -2.14 -14.32
C PRO A 288 25.44 -1.96 -15.48
N SER A 289 24.43 -1.12 -15.26
CA SER A 289 23.31 -0.92 -16.19
C SER A 289 23.73 -0.60 -17.63
N ASP A 290 24.89 0.04 -17.81
CA ASP A 290 25.39 0.49 -19.09
C ASP A 290 25.93 -0.67 -19.92
N GLU A 291 26.81 -1.49 -19.33
CA GLU A 291 27.28 -2.75 -19.93
C GLU A 291 26.11 -3.71 -20.19
N LEU A 292 25.17 -3.79 -19.24
CA LEU A 292 23.97 -4.59 -19.37
C LEU A 292 23.09 -4.12 -20.53
N SER A 293 22.92 -2.81 -20.72
CA SER A 293 22.13 -2.26 -21.83
C SER A 293 22.71 -2.66 -23.19
N ASN A 294 24.03 -2.60 -23.35
CA ASN A 294 24.73 -3.04 -24.56
C ASN A 294 24.61 -4.56 -24.79
N GLN A 295 24.72 -5.36 -23.72
CA GLN A 295 24.54 -6.82 -23.81
C GLN A 295 23.10 -7.21 -24.16
N LEU A 296 22.11 -6.51 -23.60
CA LEU A 296 20.70 -6.72 -23.91
C LEU A 296 20.36 -6.29 -25.34
N GLU A 297 20.91 -5.20 -25.85
CA GLU A 297 20.78 -4.81 -27.26
C GLU A 297 21.31 -5.91 -28.20
N VAL A 298 22.48 -6.48 -27.90
CA VAL A 298 23.04 -7.61 -28.67
C VAL A 298 22.19 -8.88 -28.58
N LEU A 299 21.49 -9.12 -27.47
CA LEU A 299 20.56 -10.26 -27.31
C LEU A 299 19.22 -10.02 -28.02
N VAL A 300 18.65 -8.81 -27.92
CA VAL A 300 17.43 -8.38 -28.63
C VAL A 300 17.65 -8.39 -30.15
N ASN A 301 18.82 -7.99 -30.64
CA ASN A 301 19.15 -8.07 -32.06
C ASN A 301 19.32 -9.52 -32.57
N LYS A 302 19.50 -10.51 -31.67
CA LYS A 302 19.52 -11.94 -32.03
C LYS A 302 18.12 -12.58 -31.98
N ASP A 303 17.31 -12.29 -30.96
CA ASP A 303 15.91 -12.72 -30.87
C ASP A 303 14.96 -11.53 -30.64
N SER A 304 14.68 -10.83 -31.73
CA SER A 304 13.92 -9.57 -31.71
C SER A 304 12.43 -9.73 -31.35
N GLY A 305 11.92 -10.96 -31.29
CA GLY A 305 10.53 -11.25 -30.92
C GLY A 305 10.35 -11.65 -29.46
N ASN A 306 11.44 -11.74 -28.70
CA ASN A 306 11.39 -12.14 -27.31
C ASN A 306 10.89 -11.00 -26.44
N ILE A 307 9.60 -10.99 -26.16
CA ILE A 307 8.96 -9.95 -25.35
C ILE A 307 9.61 -9.82 -23.94
N MET A 308 10.19 -10.89 -23.41
CA MET A 308 10.89 -10.85 -22.11
C MET A 308 12.23 -10.11 -22.17
N LEU A 309 12.94 -10.19 -23.30
CA LEU A 309 14.17 -9.41 -23.52
C LEU A 309 13.86 -7.92 -23.63
N TRP A 310 12.87 -7.54 -24.45
CA TRP A 310 12.42 -6.14 -24.57
C TRP A 310 11.94 -5.58 -23.24
N GLN A 311 11.15 -6.34 -22.47
CA GLN A 311 10.71 -5.92 -21.14
C GLN A 311 11.86 -5.70 -20.18
N HIS A 312 12.88 -6.56 -20.14
CA HIS A 312 14.06 -6.33 -19.30
C HIS A 312 14.92 -5.17 -19.79
N PHE A 313 15.12 -5.03 -21.11
CA PHE A 313 15.93 -3.94 -21.68
C PHE A 313 15.33 -2.56 -21.34
N ILE A 314 14.01 -2.41 -21.55
CA ILE A 314 13.27 -1.22 -21.14
C ILE A 314 13.40 -1.02 -19.62
N MET A 315 13.17 -2.05 -18.79
CA MET A 315 13.28 -1.91 -17.32
C MET A 315 14.68 -1.57 -16.83
N VAL A 316 15.75 -2.04 -17.47
CA VAL A 316 17.14 -1.70 -17.10
C VAL A 316 17.44 -0.23 -17.42
N THR A 317 16.98 0.28 -18.57
CA THR A 317 17.16 1.70 -18.91
C THR A 317 16.26 2.63 -18.09
N GLN A 318 15.01 2.24 -17.83
CA GLN A 318 14.05 2.96 -17.00
C GLN A 318 14.46 2.96 -15.52
N GLY A 319 15.00 1.86 -14.99
CA GLY A 319 15.42 1.74 -13.58
C GLY A 319 16.80 2.35 -13.27
N SER A 320 17.63 2.61 -14.27
CA SER A 320 18.96 3.21 -14.06
C SER A 320 18.88 4.74 -14.01
N VAL A 321 19.25 5.34 -12.88
CA VAL A 321 19.31 6.81 -12.72
C VAL A 321 20.15 7.49 -13.80
N ALA A 322 21.24 6.86 -14.23
CA ALA A 322 22.14 7.40 -15.26
C ALA A 322 21.52 7.36 -16.67
N MET A 323 20.70 6.33 -16.96
CA MET A 323 20.22 6.06 -18.32
C MET A 323 18.75 6.45 -18.55
N CYS A 324 17.96 6.64 -17.49
CA CYS A 324 16.54 6.96 -17.55
C CYS A 324 16.29 8.41 -17.96
N THR A 325 16.22 8.67 -19.27
CA THR A 325 15.61 9.89 -19.83
C THR A 325 14.36 9.52 -20.63
N VAL A 326 13.34 10.37 -20.60
CA VAL A 326 12.04 10.06 -21.23
C VAL A 326 12.14 9.72 -22.72
N PRO A 327 12.85 10.49 -23.58
CA PRO A 327 12.95 10.17 -25.01
C PRO A 327 13.64 8.84 -25.28
N ARG A 328 14.65 8.48 -24.47
CA ARG A 328 15.40 7.23 -24.65
C ARG A 328 14.56 5.99 -24.36
N VAL A 329 13.74 6.05 -23.31
CA VAL A 329 12.81 4.96 -22.98
C VAL A 329 11.72 4.86 -24.06
N LEU A 330 11.21 5.99 -24.57
CA LEU A 330 10.22 6.02 -25.65
C LEU A 330 10.76 5.51 -27.00
N ASP A 331 12.03 5.79 -27.34
CA ASP A 331 12.73 5.23 -28.50
C ASP A 331 12.81 3.68 -28.42
N LEU A 332 13.12 3.12 -27.24
CA LEU A 332 13.09 1.67 -27.04
C LEU A 332 11.68 1.08 -27.14
N TYR A 333 10.64 1.80 -26.69
CA TYR A 333 9.25 1.41 -26.94
C TYR A 333 8.91 1.44 -28.44
N SER A 334 9.25 2.50 -29.18
CA SER A 334 9.02 2.58 -30.64
C SER A 334 9.71 1.43 -31.39
N LYS A 335 10.99 1.16 -31.09
CA LYS A 335 11.74 0.02 -31.67
C LYS A 335 11.07 -1.33 -31.37
N CYS A 336 10.65 -1.55 -30.12
CA CYS A 336 9.90 -2.74 -29.71
C CYS A 336 8.58 -2.87 -30.50
N PHE A 337 7.79 -1.80 -30.57
CA PHE A 337 6.53 -1.78 -31.31
C PHE A 337 6.73 -2.01 -32.81
N CYS A 338 7.78 -1.46 -33.42
CA CYS A 338 8.10 -1.71 -34.83
C CYS A 338 8.32 -3.20 -35.11
N VAL A 339 9.05 -3.92 -34.25
CA VAL A 339 9.26 -5.38 -34.42
C VAL A 339 7.99 -6.17 -34.13
N LEU A 340 7.27 -5.85 -33.05
CA LEU A 340 6.01 -6.53 -32.72
C LEU A 340 4.95 -6.36 -33.83
N ARG A 341 4.85 -5.17 -34.44
CA ARG A 341 3.96 -4.85 -35.57
C ARG A 341 4.33 -5.60 -36.86
N GLN A 342 5.60 -6.00 -37.03
CA GLN A 342 6.01 -6.91 -38.11
C GLN A 342 5.61 -8.36 -37.80
N ARG A 343 5.75 -8.81 -36.54
CA ARG A 343 5.44 -10.18 -36.14
C ARG A 343 3.93 -10.47 -35.96
N SER A 344 3.10 -9.49 -35.57
CA SER A 344 1.64 -9.67 -35.49
C SER A 344 0.99 -9.97 -36.83
N ARG A 345 1.57 -9.48 -37.94
CA ARG A 345 1.18 -9.85 -39.31
C ARG A 345 1.39 -11.34 -39.63
N THR A 346 2.19 -12.06 -38.84
CA THR A 346 2.41 -13.51 -39.01
C THR A 346 1.57 -14.35 -38.05
N ASN A 347 1.41 -13.91 -36.79
CA ASN A 347 0.61 -14.60 -35.77
C ASN A 347 -0.17 -13.58 -34.91
N PRO A 348 -1.33 -13.09 -35.37
CA PRO A 348 -2.10 -12.05 -34.69
C PRO A 348 -2.42 -12.34 -33.23
N SER A 349 -3.01 -13.51 -32.94
CA SER A 349 -3.57 -13.86 -31.64
C SER A 349 -2.56 -13.86 -30.48
N VAL A 350 -1.28 -14.12 -30.77
CA VAL A 350 -0.22 -14.16 -29.75
C VAL A 350 0.47 -12.81 -29.62
N TYR A 351 0.76 -12.14 -30.74
CA TYR A 351 1.51 -10.89 -30.74
C TYR A 351 0.63 -9.66 -30.44
N ASP A 352 -0.66 -9.63 -30.79
CA ASP A 352 -1.54 -8.50 -30.46
C ASP A 352 -1.76 -8.37 -28.95
N ALA A 353 -1.87 -9.49 -28.22
CA ALA A 353 -1.93 -9.49 -26.76
C ALA A 353 -0.62 -8.97 -26.12
N GLN A 354 0.54 -9.31 -26.70
CA GLN A 354 1.84 -8.80 -26.26
C GLN A 354 2.01 -7.31 -26.60
N LEU A 355 1.56 -6.89 -27.78
CA LEU A 355 1.55 -5.50 -28.25
C LEU A 355 0.72 -4.62 -27.30
N LEU A 356 -0.49 -5.07 -26.94
CA LEU A 356 -1.35 -4.36 -25.98
C LEU A 356 -0.73 -4.29 -24.58
N HIS A 357 -0.08 -5.35 -24.11
CA HIS A 357 0.60 -5.33 -22.82
C HIS A 357 1.78 -4.32 -22.82
N MET A 358 2.55 -4.23 -23.91
CA MET A 358 3.60 -3.21 -24.05
C MET A 358 3.03 -1.80 -24.23
N LEU A 359 1.90 -1.64 -24.94
CA LEU A 359 1.19 -0.36 -25.06
C LEU A 359 0.73 0.12 -23.68
N TYR A 360 0.11 -0.74 -22.88
CA TYR A 360 -0.27 -0.42 -21.51
C TYR A 360 0.93 -0.01 -20.65
N ARG A 361 2.07 -0.73 -20.74
CA ARG A 361 3.32 -0.34 -20.06
C ARG A 361 3.83 1.03 -20.51
N CYS A 362 3.82 1.33 -21.80
CA CYS A 362 4.21 2.62 -22.36
C CYS A 362 3.29 3.76 -21.89
N LEU A 363 1.98 3.53 -21.85
CA LEU A 363 0.99 4.49 -21.37
C LEU A 363 1.16 4.76 -19.87
N ILE A 364 1.42 3.73 -19.06
CA ILE A 364 1.70 3.90 -17.62
C ILE A 364 3.04 4.62 -17.40
N PHE A 365 4.05 4.40 -18.24
CA PHE A 365 5.30 5.18 -18.21
C PHE A 365 5.03 6.67 -18.51
N LEU A 366 4.34 7.01 -19.61
CA LEU A 366 3.94 8.38 -19.93
C LEU A 366 3.12 9.03 -18.80
N ARG A 367 2.27 8.26 -18.12
CA ARG A 367 1.52 8.71 -16.95
C ARG A 367 2.42 9.06 -15.77
N GLN A 368 3.39 8.20 -15.45
CA GLN A 368 4.31 8.34 -14.32
C GLN A 368 5.35 9.45 -14.55
N THR A 369 5.70 9.75 -15.80
CA THR A 369 6.55 10.90 -16.15
C THR A 369 5.77 12.21 -16.19
N GLY A 370 4.44 12.16 -16.15
CA GLY A 370 3.51 13.29 -16.14
C GLY A 370 3.10 13.79 -17.53
N LEU A 371 3.45 13.10 -18.61
CA LEU A 371 3.09 13.44 -19.99
C LEU A 371 1.67 12.96 -20.32
N TRP A 372 0.70 13.47 -19.56
CA TRP A 372 -0.72 13.16 -19.67
C TRP A 372 -1.30 13.49 -21.04
N GLU A 373 -0.85 14.60 -21.62
CA GLU A 373 -1.30 15.07 -22.91
C GLU A 373 -0.89 14.07 -24.03
N GLN A 374 0.33 13.51 -23.97
CA GLN A 374 0.80 12.49 -24.92
C GLN A 374 0.14 11.13 -24.67
N MET A 375 0.01 10.73 -23.39
CA MET A 375 -0.67 9.49 -23.02
C MET A 375 -2.13 9.50 -23.53
N TRP A 376 -2.85 10.61 -23.34
CA TRP A 376 -4.22 10.73 -23.79
C TRP A 376 -4.34 10.68 -25.31
N GLU A 377 -3.51 11.42 -26.05
CA GLU A 377 -3.56 11.38 -27.52
C GLU A 377 -3.22 9.99 -28.07
N THR A 378 -2.30 9.27 -27.43
CA THR A 378 -2.01 7.86 -27.74
C THR A 378 -3.24 6.96 -27.56
N ILE A 379 -3.95 7.10 -26.45
CA ILE A 379 -5.20 6.37 -26.19
C ILE A 379 -6.30 6.76 -27.18
N ARG A 380 -6.48 8.07 -27.42
CA ARG A 380 -7.50 8.63 -28.31
C ARG A 380 -7.35 8.11 -29.74
N LEU A 381 -6.12 8.10 -30.26
CA LEU A 381 -5.84 7.63 -31.63
C LEU A 381 -6.00 6.10 -31.74
N ASN A 382 -5.51 5.32 -30.77
CA ASN A 382 -5.71 3.85 -30.76
C ASN A 382 -7.18 3.44 -30.63
N LEU A 383 -7.96 4.10 -29.76
CA LEU A 383 -9.40 3.84 -29.63
C LEU A 383 -10.16 4.23 -30.90
N ASN A 384 -9.88 5.41 -31.47
CA ASN A 384 -10.52 5.84 -32.73
C ASN A 384 -10.28 4.84 -33.87
N LEU A 385 -9.04 4.34 -33.99
CA LEU A 385 -8.63 3.45 -35.08
C LEU A 385 -9.15 2.01 -34.92
N ASN A 386 -9.23 1.48 -33.71
CA ASN A 386 -9.65 0.08 -33.47
C ASN A 386 -11.15 -0.10 -33.17
N LEU A 387 -11.85 0.96 -32.74
CA LEU A 387 -13.31 0.97 -32.52
C LEU A 387 -14.08 1.75 -33.60
N ASN A 388 -13.42 2.15 -34.69
CA ASN A 388 -14.00 2.91 -35.82
C ASN A 388 -14.73 4.21 -35.41
N LEU A 389 -14.21 4.93 -34.41
CA LEU A 389 -14.89 6.09 -33.85
C LEU A 389 -14.74 7.34 -34.74
N ASN A 390 -15.77 8.17 -34.77
CA ASN A 390 -15.69 9.51 -35.37
C ASN A 390 -14.59 10.35 -34.71
N LYS A 391 -13.77 11.07 -35.49
CA LYS A 391 -12.62 11.87 -35.01
C LYS A 391 -12.92 12.80 -33.82
N ASN A 392 -14.16 13.31 -33.75
CA ASN A 392 -14.63 14.28 -32.75
C ASN A 392 -15.49 13.66 -31.62
N SER A 393 -15.50 12.33 -31.51
CA SER A 393 -16.20 11.59 -30.45
C SER A 393 -15.47 11.74 -29.12
N LEU A 394 -14.21 11.32 -29.05
CA LEU A 394 -13.35 11.34 -27.86
C LEU A 394 -12.73 12.72 -27.55
N SER A 395 -13.00 13.78 -28.33
CA SER A 395 -12.49 15.11 -27.97
C SER A 395 -13.10 15.58 -26.64
N PHE A 396 -12.31 16.22 -25.79
CA PHE A 396 -12.86 16.99 -24.67
C PHE A 396 -13.69 18.17 -25.24
N ARG A 397 -14.73 18.57 -24.51
CA ARG A 397 -15.61 19.71 -24.88
C ARG A 397 -16.03 20.55 -23.66
N GLY A 398 -15.46 20.29 -22.49
CA GLY A 398 -15.56 21.23 -21.38
C GLY A 398 -14.56 22.36 -21.62
N SER A 399 -14.86 23.56 -21.13
CA SER A 399 -13.81 24.48 -20.73
C SER A 399 -13.41 24.15 -19.30
N ILE A 400 -12.11 24.15 -19.02
CA ILE A 400 -11.64 24.32 -17.64
C ILE A 400 -11.80 25.81 -17.33
N ASP A 401 -12.26 26.14 -16.12
CA ASP A 401 -12.44 27.54 -15.74
C ASP A 401 -11.09 28.15 -15.34
N GLU A 402 -10.35 28.63 -16.34
CA GLU A 402 -9.02 29.22 -16.18
C GLU A 402 -9.05 30.46 -15.27
N LYS A 403 -10.18 31.17 -15.16
CA LYS A 403 -10.33 32.29 -14.22
C LYS A 403 -10.38 31.79 -12.77
N LYS A 404 -11.02 30.65 -12.51
CA LYS A 404 -10.94 29.96 -11.21
C LYS A 404 -9.57 29.33 -10.96
N LEU A 405 -8.85 28.91 -12.01
CA LEU A 405 -7.47 28.40 -11.89
C LEU A 405 -6.53 29.51 -11.41
N ILE A 406 -6.49 30.63 -12.14
CA ILE A 406 -5.65 31.80 -11.85
C ILE A 406 -5.97 32.34 -10.44
N GLY A 407 -7.24 32.54 -10.09
CA GLY A 407 -7.62 33.02 -8.75
C GLY A 407 -7.29 32.05 -7.60
N MET A 408 -7.09 30.75 -7.87
CA MET A 408 -6.54 29.80 -6.88
C MET A 408 -5.01 29.82 -6.85
N GLU A 409 -4.36 30.03 -7.99
CA GLU A 409 -2.91 30.17 -8.10
C GLU A 409 -2.42 31.44 -7.39
N GLU A 410 -3.06 32.59 -7.62
CA GLU A 410 -2.90 33.84 -6.87
C GLU A 410 -3.08 33.62 -5.35
N MET A 411 -4.12 32.88 -4.94
CA MET A 411 -4.38 32.58 -3.53
C MET A 411 -3.28 31.71 -2.90
N ILE A 412 -2.69 30.80 -3.67
CA ILE A 412 -1.52 30.02 -3.24
C ILE A 412 -0.31 30.94 -3.10
N LEU A 413 0.01 31.73 -4.12
CA LEU A 413 1.17 32.64 -4.15
C LEU A 413 1.12 33.69 -3.03
N MET A 414 -0.06 34.24 -2.73
CA MET A 414 -0.29 35.19 -1.63
C MET A 414 -0.26 34.54 -0.23
N SER A 415 -0.27 33.20 -0.15
CA SER A 415 -0.11 32.51 1.14
C SER A 415 1.36 32.50 1.56
N ARG A 416 1.65 32.90 2.81
CA ARG A 416 3.01 33.07 3.36
C ARG A 416 3.70 31.73 3.68
N LEU A 417 3.76 30.84 2.71
CA LEU A 417 4.32 29.48 2.81
C LEU A 417 5.78 29.45 2.33
N PRO A 418 6.56 28.44 2.75
CA PRO A 418 7.92 28.26 2.22
C PRO A 418 7.91 27.90 0.73
N LEU A 419 9.02 28.24 0.05
CA LEU A 419 9.22 28.08 -1.40
C LEU A 419 8.79 26.71 -1.94
N ASN A 420 9.17 25.63 -1.25
CA ASN A 420 8.85 24.25 -1.63
C ASN A 420 7.34 23.96 -1.62
N GLN A 421 6.60 24.41 -0.60
CA GLN A 421 5.15 24.18 -0.52
C GLN A 421 4.37 25.04 -1.51
N LEU A 422 4.88 26.21 -1.86
CA LEU A 422 4.30 27.03 -2.92
C LEU A 422 4.45 26.32 -4.28
N TRP A 423 5.67 25.93 -4.65
CA TRP A 423 5.93 25.17 -5.87
C TRP A 423 5.12 23.88 -5.95
N GLN A 424 5.16 23.04 -4.91
CA GLN A 424 4.41 21.78 -4.85
C GLN A 424 2.90 22.00 -5.09
N ARG A 425 2.32 23.07 -4.53
CA ARG A 425 0.89 23.36 -4.66
C ARG A 425 0.54 23.90 -6.04
N THR A 426 1.29 24.87 -6.59
CA THR A 426 1.03 25.41 -7.94
C THR A 426 1.26 24.34 -9.02
N GLU A 427 2.33 23.56 -8.92
CA GLU A 427 2.62 22.41 -9.79
C GLU A 427 1.47 21.39 -9.74
N SER A 428 0.99 21.01 -8.55
CA SER A 428 -0.14 20.08 -8.42
C SER A 428 -1.47 20.66 -8.93
N LEU A 429 -1.70 21.97 -8.79
CA LEU A 429 -2.92 22.65 -9.27
C LEU A 429 -2.95 22.64 -10.80
N ARG A 430 -1.81 22.96 -11.45
CA ARG A 430 -1.67 22.87 -12.91
C ARG A 430 -1.74 21.44 -13.41
N GLU A 431 -1.04 20.48 -12.79
CA GLU A 431 -1.12 19.05 -13.12
C GLU A 431 -2.55 18.49 -13.10
N ASN A 432 -3.37 18.94 -12.14
CA ASN A 432 -4.78 18.53 -12.07
C ASN A 432 -5.65 19.06 -13.21
N CYS A 433 -5.19 20.06 -13.97
CA CYS A 433 -5.95 20.76 -15.01
C CYS A 433 -5.34 20.63 -16.42
N HIS A 434 -4.02 20.57 -16.55
CA HIS A 434 -3.29 20.55 -17.82
C HIS A 434 -2.99 19.11 -18.28
N TRP A 435 -4.05 18.35 -18.56
CA TRP A 435 -3.98 16.92 -18.94
C TRP A 435 -4.48 16.62 -20.37
N ILE A 436 -4.72 17.66 -21.18
CA ILE A 436 -5.20 17.56 -22.57
C ILE A 436 -4.31 18.41 -23.48
N SER A 437 -4.08 17.95 -24.70
CA SER A 437 -3.45 18.72 -25.78
C SER A 437 -4.25 19.99 -26.11
N VAL A 438 -3.58 21.14 -26.12
CA VAL A 438 -4.14 22.46 -26.45
C VAL A 438 -4.25 22.64 -27.96
N SER A 439 -5.21 23.42 -28.47
CA SER A 439 -5.31 23.72 -29.91
C SER A 439 -4.28 24.78 -30.34
N ARG A 440 -4.05 24.92 -31.64
CA ARG A 440 -3.04 25.86 -32.18
C ARG A 440 -3.33 27.31 -31.79
N ASP A 441 -4.60 27.70 -31.79
CA ASP A 441 -5.03 29.09 -31.54
C ASP A 441 -4.99 29.43 -30.05
N GLU A 442 -5.20 28.43 -29.19
CA GLU A 442 -5.05 28.55 -27.73
C GLU A 442 -3.57 28.52 -27.29
N LEU A 443 -2.68 27.94 -28.10
CA LEU A 443 -1.26 27.80 -27.76
C LEU A 443 -0.56 29.16 -27.56
N GLU A 444 -0.90 30.15 -28.39
CA GLU A 444 -0.36 31.52 -28.29
C GLU A 444 -0.86 32.25 -27.04
N LEU A 445 -1.97 31.80 -26.43
CA LEU A 445 -2.49 32.31 -25.15
C LEU A 445 -1.92 31.56 -23.94
N VAL A 446 -1.59 30.27 -24.10
CA VAL A 446 -1.14 29.38 -23.02
C VAL A 446 0.38 29.39 -22.81
N GLY A 447 1.18 29.67 -23.84
CA GLY A 447 2.64 29.79 -23.77
C GLY A 447 3.44 28.49 -23.56
N ASP A 448 2.85 27.46 -22.93
CA ASP A 448 3.47 26.15 -22.73
C ASP A 448 3.42 25.28 -24.00
N SER A 449 4.51 25.30 -24.76
CA SER A 449 4.68 24.50 -25.99
C SER A 449 4.56 22.99 -25.77
N ARG A 450 4.83 22.47 -24.57
CA ARG A 450 4.73 21.03 -24.27
C ARG A 450 3.27 20.55 -24.15
N ARG A 451 2.29 21.47 -24.08
CA ARG A 451 0.86 21.15 -24.15
C ARG A 451 0.35 20.99 -25.58
N PHE A 452 1.13 21.33 -26.62
CA PHE A 452 0.73 21.12 -28.01
C PHE A 452 1.41 19.87 -28.55
N ILE A 453 0.61 18.92 -29.02
CA ILE A 453 1.06 17.61 -29.51
C ILE A 453 0.38 17.33 -30.85
N LEU A 454 1.19 16.96 -31.83
CA LEU A 454 0.72 16.54 -33.14
C LEU A 454 0.44 15.03 -33.14
N PRO A 455 -0.52 14.54 -33.94
CA PRO A 455 -0.70 13.11 -34.17
C PRO A 455 0.55 12.41 -34.75
N GLU A 456 1.49 13.17 -35.30
CA GLU A 456 2.78 12.70 -35.83
C GLU A 456 3.73 12.30 -34.69
N ASP A 457 3.80 13.09 -33.60
CA ASP A 457 4.63 12.82 -32.41
C ASP A 457 4.28 11.49 -31.71
N VAL A 458 3.06 10.99 -31.96
CA VAL A 458 2.44 9.83 -31.31
C VAL A 458 2.24 8.65 -32.28
N ALA A 459 2.49 8.85 -33.59
CA ALA A 459 2.19 7.86 -34.63
C ALA A 459 2.90 6.51 -34.43
N ASP A 460 4.09 6.52 -33.82
CA ASP A 460 4.87 5.33 -33.47
C ASP A 460 4.21 4.41 -32.44
N PHE A 461 3.17 4.89 -31.74
CA PHE A 461 2.44 4.17 -30.70
C PHE A 461 0.99 3.81 -31.10
N VAL A 462 0.56 4.11 -32.34
CA VAL A 462 -0.83 3.94 -32.81
C VAL A 462 -0.95 2.78 -33.80
N HIS A 463 -1.65 1.70 -33.43
CA HIS A 463 -1.62 0.43 -34.17
C HIS A 463 -3.00 -0.19 -34.42
N PRO A 464 -3.23 -0.78 -35.62
CA PRO A 464 -4.36 -1.67 -35.85
C PRO A 464 -4.16 -3.00 -35.13
N ILE A 465 -5.13 -3.35 -34.31
CA ILE A 465 -5.28 -4.67 -33.68
C ILE A 465 -6.03 -5.57 -34.67
N LEU A 466 -5.54 -6.79 -34.89
CA LEU A 466 -6.11 -7.74 -35.84
C LEU A 466 -7.06 -8.73 -35.14
N SER A 467 -6.82 -9.04 -33.85
CA SER A 467 -7.71 -9.88 -33.03
C SER A 467 -8.87 -9.11 -32.39
N ARG A 468 -10.11 -9.43 -32.80
CA ARG A 468 -11.34 -8.77 -32.29
C ARG A 468 -11.49 -8.80 -30.76
N ASN A 469 -11.19 -9.91 -30.11
CA ASN A 469 -11.29 -10.06 -28.65
C ASN A 469 -10.34 -9.09 -27.90
N SER A 470 -9.22 -8.72 -28.52
CA SER A 470 -8.24 -7.82 -27.93
C SER A 470 -8.72 -6.35 -27.87
N ASN A 471 -9.75 -5.97 -28.62
CA ASN A 471 -10.39 -4.65 -28.49
C ASN A 471 -10.99 -4.42 -27.09
N PHE A 472 -11.50 -5.48 -26.45
CA PHE A 472 -12.02 -5.41 -25.08
C PHE A 472 -10.91 -5.23 -24.05
N GLN A 473 -9.78 -5.91 -24.23
CA GLN A 473 -8.58 -5.72 -23.39
C GLN A 473 -8.01 -4.30 -23.57
N MET A 474 -7.94 -3.78 -24.80
CA MET A 474 -7.54 -2.39 -25.08
C MET A 474 -8.47 -1.37 -24.38
N ALA A 475 -9.78 -1.60 -24.42
CA ALA A 475 -10.77 -0.78 -23.72
C ALA A 475 -10.53 -0.76 -22.20
N ILE A 476 -10.26 -1.92 -21.59
CA ILE A 476 -9.93 -2.04 -20.16
C ILE A 476 -8.62 -1.30 -19.84
N TYR A 477 -7.53 -1.56 -20.58
CA TYR A 477 -6.25 -0.88 -20.37
C TYR A 477 -6.38 0.66 -20.47
N SER A 478 -7.16 1.15 -21.44
CA SER A 478 -7.42 2.59 -21.61
C SER A 478 -8.10 3.22 -20.38
N LEU A 479 -9.06 2.53 -19.77
CA LEU A 479 -9.74 2.98 -18.55
C LEU A 479 -8.82 2.88 -17.32
N LEU A 480 -7.97 1.85 -17.22
CA LEU A 480 -6.96 1.73 -16.15
C LEU A 480 -5.90 2.85 -16.20
N CYS A 481 -5.51 3.30 -17.40
CA CYS A 481 -4.62 4.45 -17.57
C CYS A 481 -5.23 5.73 -16.97
N LEU A 482 -6.54 5.96 -17.15
CA LEU A 482 -7.32 7.07 -16.58
C LEU A 482 -7.58 6.97 -15.05
N LYS A 483 -6.82 6.11 -14.35
CA LYS A 483 -6.88 5.83 -12.90
C LYS A 483 -8.18 5.16 -12.41
N VAL A 484 -9.00 4.62 -13.30
CA VAL A 484 -10.14 3.78 -12.89
C VAL A 484 -9.62 2.49 -12.25
N PRO A 485 -10.03 2.11 -11.02
CA PRO A 485 -9.67 0.83 -10.42
C PRO A 485 -10.53 -0.34 -10.94
N LEU A 486 -9.98 -1.56 -10.88
CA LEU A 486 -10.74 -2.80 -11.13
C LEU A 486 -11.78 -3.02 -10.01
N LEU A 487 -13.04 -3.27 -10.38
CA LEU A 487 -14.17 -3.37 -9.43
C LEU A 487 -15.10 -4.55 -9.79
N PRO A 488 -14.94 -5.74 -9.16
CA PRO A 488 -13.96 -6.08 -8.12
C PRO A 488 -12.53 -6.24 -8.67
N CYS A 489 -11.55 -6.21 -7.77
CA CYS A 489 -10.14 -6.47 -8.07
C CYS A 489 -9.75 -7.89 -7.61
N ARG A 490 -9.63 -8.80 -8.59
CA ARG A 490 -9.39 -10.24 -8.42
C ARG A 490 -8.05 -10.67 -9.00
N ASP A 491 -7.50 -11.74 -8.43
CA ASP A 491 -6.29 -12.39 -8.91
C ASP A 491 -6.46 -13.01 -10.29
N CYS A 492 -7.62 -13.61 -10.60
CA CYS A 492 -7.94 -14.06 -11.96
C CYS A 492 -7.87 -12.91 -13.00
N TYR A 493 -8.42 -11.73 -12.69
CA TYR A 493 -8.36 -10.55 -13.57
C TYR A 493 -6.93 -10.01 -13.70
N MET A 494 -6.15 -10.00 -12.61
CA MET A 494 -4.73 -9.62 -12.62
C MET A 494 -3.87 -10.58 -13.46
N LYS A 495 -4.20 -11.88 -13.47
CA LYS A 495 -3.55 -12.90 -14.30
C LYS A 495 -3.93 -12.74 -15.78
N GLU A 496 -5.20 -12.55 -16.10
CA GLU A 496 -5.69 -12.38 -17.47
C GLU A 496 -5.19 -11.09 -18.14
N LEU A 497 -5.15 -9.98 -17.39
CA LEU A 497 -4.60 -8.69 -17.85
C LEU A 497 -3.05 -8.61 -17.73
N LEU A 498 -2.37 -9.73 -17.43
CA LEU A 498 -0.91 -9.84 -17.32
C LEU A 498 -0.26 -8.87 -16.30
N LEU A 499 -1.02 -8.41 -15.30
CA LEU A 499 -0.62 -7.38 -14.33
C LEU A 499 0.16 -7.93 -13.12
N THR A 500 0.21 -9.25 -12.90
CA THR A 500 0.83 -9.87 -11.71
C THR A 500 2.29 -9.48 -11.49
N ASN A 501 3.07 -9.31 -12.57
CA ASN A 501 4.50 -8.97 -12.52
C ASN A 501 4.74 -7.46 -12.79
N PHE A 502 3.76 -6.60 -12.54
CA PHE A 502 3.77 -5.18 -12.91
C PHE A 502 3.99 -4.23 -11.72
N HIS A 503 4.94 -4.57 -10.85
CA HIS A 503 5.15 -3.88 -9.57
C HIS A 503 5.46 -2.38 -9.69
N TRP A 504 6.11 -1.98 -10.80
CA TRP A 504 6.54 -0.60 -11.03
C TRP A 504 5.44 0.36 -11.48
N GLY A 505 4.33 -0.15 -12.03
CA GLY A 505 3.21 0.68 -12.51
C GLY A 505 2.31 1.25 -11.41
N VAL A 506 2.52 0.83 -10.16
CA VAL A 506 1.68 1.18 -9.00
C VAL A 506 2.16 2.49 -8.38
N GLU A 507 1.53 3.58 -8.79
CA GLU A 507 1.86 4.96 -8.35
C GLU A 507 0.70 5.68 -7.67
N SER A 508 -0.52 5.51 -8.18
CA SER A 508 -1.67 6.35 -7.84
C SER A 508 -2.58 5.68 -6.78
N LEU A 509 -3.22 6.50 -5.94
CA LEU A 509 -4.03 6.00 -4.82
C LEU A 509 -5.30 5.28 -5.26
N GLU A 510 -5.82 5.59 -6.44
CA GLU A 510 -7.10 5.08 -6.92
C GLU A 510 -7.08 3.54 -7.01
N VAL A 511 -5.92 2.96 -7.32
CA VAL A 511 -5.70 1.51 -7.38
C VAL A 511 -5.99 0.83 -6.03
N LEU A 512 -5.83 1.53 -4.90
CA LEU A 512 -6.13 0.98 -3.57
C LEU A 512 -7.62 1.05 -3.20
N LEU A 513 -8.46 1.82 -3.89
CA LEU A 513 -9.87 1.99 -3.51
C LEU A 513 -10.68 0.68 -3.32
N PRO A 514 -10.40 -0.43 -4.04
CA PRO A 514 -11.03 -1.73 -3.78
C PRO A 514 -10.63 -2.39 -2.43
N PHE A 515 -9.68 -1.84 -1.66
CA PHE A 515 -9.48 -2.24 -0.26
C PHE A 515 -10.56 -1.67 0.68
N MET A 516 -11.14 -0.50 0.35
CA MET A 516 -12.28 0.04 1.12
C MET A 516 -13.60 -0.56 0.65
N TYR A 517 -13.79 -0.64 -0.68
CA TYR A 517 -15.03 -1.13 -1.29
C TYR A 517 -14.71 -2.17 -2.39
N PRO A 518 -14.41 -3.42 -2.01
CA PRO A 518 -14.14 -4.54 -2.93
C PRO A 518 -15.21 -4.81 -4.00
N MET A 519 -16.49 -4.50 -3.73
CA MET A 519 -17.66 -4.74 -4.60
C MET A 519 -18.14 -6.20 -4.68
N VAL A 520 -17.76 -7.04 -3.72
CA VAL A 520 -17.85 -8.51 -3.80
C VAL A 520 -19.18 -9.11 -3.30
N GLY A 521 -19.96 -8.35 -2.52
CA GLY A 521 -21.16 -8.86 -1.81
C GLY A 521 -20.99 -8.74 -0.29
N GLU A 522 -20.55 -7.56 0.16
CA GLU A 522 -20.06 -7.34 1.51
C GLU A 522 -21.21 -7.04 2.48
N MET A 523 -21.39 -7.90 3.48
CA MET A 523 -22.44 -7.76 4.51
C MET A 523 -21.89 -7.26 5.87
N ALA A 524 -20.57 -7.03 5.97
CA ALA A 524 -19.85 -6.87 7.23
C ALA A 524 -18.52 -6.12 7.05
N GLY A 525 -17.96 -5.59 8.14
CA GLY A 525 -16.60 -5.03 8.23
C GLY A 525 -16.34 -3.73 7.49
N HIS A 526 -17.37 -3.08 6.95
CA HIS A 526 -17.26 -1.91 6.08
C HIS A 526 -16.45 -0.76 6.71
N ASP A 527 -16.68 -0.50 8.00
CA ASP A 527 -16.05 0.63 8.70
C ASP A 527 -14.58 0.32 9.02
N GLN A 528 -14.24 -0.95 9.29
CA GLN A 528 -12.86 -1.40 9.41
C GLN A 528 -12.09 -1.21 8.10
N ARG A 529 -12.70 -1.57 6.97
CA ARG A 529 -12.13 -1.34 5.64
C ARG A 529 -11.99 0.15 5.33
N LYS A 530 -13.00 0.97 5.63
CA LYS A 530 -12.96 2.43 5.44
C LYS A 530 -11.83 3.09 6.25
N GLU A 531 -11.55 2.64 7.46
CA GLU A 531 -10.42 3.12 8.26
C GLU A 531 -9.04 2.81 7.64
N LEU A 532 -8.87 1.78 6.81
CA LEU A 532 -7.56 1.42 6.25
C LEU A 532 -6.97 2.47 5.30
N LEU A 533 -7.81 3.23 4.58
CA LEU A 533 -7.36 4.27 3.65
C LEU A 533 -7.68 5.70 4.10
N LYS A 534 -8.43 5.91 5.19
CA LYS A 534 -8.87 7.25 5.61
C LYS A 534 -7.69 8.24 5.70
N ASP A 535 -6.70 7.91 6.52
CA ASP A 535 -5.53 8.74 6.77
C ASP A 535 -4.71 8.97 5.47
N VAL A 536 -4.65 7.95 4.61
CA VAL A 536 -3.95 7.98 3.31
C VAL A 536 -4.65 8.91 2.31
N LEU A 537 -5.99 8.91 2.28
CA LEU A 537 -6.80 9.80 1.46
C LEU A 537 -6.72 11.23 1.96
N GLU A 538 -6.73 11.48 3.27
CA GLU A 538 -6.48 12.81 3.84
C GLU A 538 -5.05 13.29 3.50
N GLY A 539 -4.06 12.40 3.59
CA GLY A 539 -2.61 12.59 3.43
C GLY A 539 -2.05 13.04 2.08
N ARG A 540 -2.78 13.82 1.26
CA ARG A 540 -2.30 14.50 0.03
C ARG A 540 -1.64 13.65 -1.10
N LEU A 541 -1.48 12.33 -0.99
CA LEU A 541 -0.81 11.47 -2.02
C LEU A 541 -1.54 11.32 -3.38
N THR A 542 -2.54 12.13 -3.69
CA THR A 542 -3.25 12.15 -4.98
C THR A 542 -2.46 12.91 -6.05
N SER A 543 -1.92 12.22 -7.07
CA SER A 543 -1.40 12.87 -8.28
C SER A 543 -2.54 13.31 -9.21
N GLY A 544 -2.31 14.31 -10.06
CA GLY A 544 -3.27 14.82 -11.03
C GLY A 544 -3.27 14.03 -12.36
N PRO A 545 -4.30 14.20 -13.21
CA PRO A 545 -5.65 14.64 -12.83
C PRO A 545 -6.33 13.60 -11.93
N GLN A 546 -7.35 14.04 -11.19
CA GLN A 546 -8.11 13.20 -10.26
C GLN A 546 -9.59 13.56 -10.26
N TYR A 547 -10.43 12.65 -9.78
CA TYR A 547 -11.83 12.92 -9.43
C TYR A 547 -12.12 12.85 -7.92
N LEU A 548 -11.14 12.46 -7.10
CA LEU A 548 -11.33 12.23 -5.66
C LEU A 548 -11.46 13.53 -4.86
N LYS A 549 -10.45 14.40 -4.88
CA LYS A 549 -10.46 15.65 -4.10
C LYS A 549 -11.02 16.83 -4.87
N PHE A 550 -11.45 17.84 -4.15
CA PHE A 550 -11.94 19.10 -4.72
C PHE A 550 -10.80 19.90 -5.36
N HIS A 551 -10.94 20.17 -6.66
CA HIS A 551 -10.11 21.09 -7.46
C HIS A 551 -10.93 21.57 -8.69
N PRO A 552 -10.52 22.64 -9.41
CA PRO A 552 -11.31 23.21 -10.51
C PRO A 552 -11.71 22.22 -11.61
N ALA A 553 -10.85 21.26 -11.93
CA ALA A 553 -11.08 20.25 -12.97
C ALA A 553 -11.67 18.93 -12.44
N GLN A 554 -12.08 18.83 -11.16
CA GLN A 554 -12.60 17.58 -10.58
C GLN A 554 -13.85 17.06 -11.32
N GLU A 555 -14.85 17.93 -11.50
CA GLU A 555 -16.07 17.56 -12.23
C GLU A 555 -15.87 17.45 -13.74
N PRO A 556 -15.12 18.35 -14.41
CA PRO A 556 -14.76 18.18 -15.81
C PRO A 556 -14.01 16.87 -16.12
N TYR A 557 -13.05 16.44 -15.27
CA TYR A 557 -12.35 15.16 -15.44
C TYR A 557 -13.28 13.96 -15.21
N LEU A 558 -14.16 14.02 -14.21
CA LEU A 558 -15.13 12.95 -13.95
C LEU A 558 -16.16 12.81 -15.08
N ASP A 559 -16.71 13.92 -15.59
CA ASP A 559 -17.64 13.92 -16.72
C ASP A 559 -16.95 13.50 -18.04
N PHE A 560 -15.64 13.73 -18.18
CA PHE A 560 -14.81 13.17 -19.25
C PHE A 560 -14.63 11.66 -19.14
N VAL A 561 -14.28 11.13 -17.96
CA VAL A 561 -14.18 9.67 -17.73
C VAL A 561 -15.52 8.97 -18.00
N ARG A 562 -16.64 9.55 -17.54
CA ARG A 562 -18.01 9.10 -17.87
C ARG A 562 -18.25 9.06 -19.39
N LYS A 563 -17.90 10.13 -20.11
CA LYS A 563 -18.03 10.20 -21.57
C LYS A 563 -17.24 9.09 -22.28
N ILE A 564 -16.04 8.76 -21.78
CA ILE A 564 -15.21 7.68 -22.34
C ILE A 564 -15.85 6.31 -22.09
N PHE A 565 -16.34 6.04 -20.88
CA PHE A 565 -17.12 4.83 -20.59
C PHE A 565 -18.29 4.65 -21.56
N HIS A 566 -19.10 5.69 -21.79
CA HIS A 566 -20.18 5.63 -22.77
C HIS A 566 -19.68 5.41 -24.20
N THR A 567 -18.67 6.17 -24.65
CA THR A 567 -18.16 6.09 -26.04
C THR A 567 -17.55 4.72 -26.35
N ILE A 568 -16.80 4.13 -25.41
CA ILE A 568 -16.23 2.79 -25.56
C ILE A 568 -17.35 1.73 -25.55
N ALA A 569 -18.27 1.79 -24.59
CA ALA A 569 -19.33 0.80 -24.44
C ALA A 569 -20.31 0.79 -25.63
N GLU A 570 -20.67 1.94 -26.21
CA GLU A 570 -21.58 2.03 -27.36
C GLU A 570 -20.99 1.43 -28.65
N ASN A 571 -19.67 1.22 -28.72
CA ASN A 571 -18.97 0.68 -29.90
C ASN A 571 -18.43 -0.76 -29.68
N LEU A 572 -18.95 -1.48 -28.68
CA LEU A 572 -18.57 -2.86 -28.36
C LEU A 572 -19.76 -3.85 -28.41
N PRO A 573 -19.50 -5.16 -28.65
CA PRO A 573 -20.51 -6.23 -28.55
C PRO A 573 -21.33 -6.22 -27.26
N LEU A 574 -22.59 -6.65 -27.34
CA LEU A 574 -23.60 -6.51 -26.28
C LEU A 574 -23.16 -6.97 -24.87
N LEU A 575 -22.42 -8.09 -24.77
CA LEU A 575 -21.91 -8.61 -23.49
C LEU A 575 -20.78 -7.73 -22.93
N GLN A 576 -19.76 -7.42 -23.74
CA GLN A 576 -18.65 -6.54 -23.39
C GLN A 576 -19.13 -5.11 -23.04
N ARG A 577 -20.15 -4.63 -23.76
CA ARG A 577 -20.86 -3.37 -23.46
C ARG A 577 -21.56 -3.40 -22.09
N THR A 578 -22.27 -4.48 -21.78
CA THR A 578 -22.91 -4.67 -20.47
C THR A 578 -21.87 -4.73 -19.36
N SER A 579 -20.77 -5.46 -19.56
CA SER A 579 -19.62 -5.52 -18.64
C SER A 579 -19.04 -4.13 -18.32
N ILE A 580 -18.75 -3.32 -19.33
CA ILE A 580 -18.18 -1.97 -19.14
C ILE A 580 -19.17 -1.01 -18.47
N TYR A 581 -20.47 -1.11 -18.78
CA TYR A 581 -21.48 -0.33 -18.04
C TYR A 581 -21.68 -0.78 -16.60
N VAL A 582 -21.56 -2.08 -16.29
CA VAL A 582 -21.53 -2.57 -14.91
C VAL A 582 -20.29 -2.06 -14.16
N TRP A 583 -19.12 -2.01 -14.80
CA TRP A 583 -17.91 -1.42 -14.21
C TRP A 583 -18.07 0.09 -13.95
N TRP A 584 -18.65 0.84 -14.90
CA TRP A 584 -18.98 2.26 -14.70
C TRP A 584 -19.93 2.47 -13.51
N LEU A 585 -21.02 1.71 -13.42
CA LEU A 585 -21.99 1.83 -12.32
C LEU A 585 -21.33 1.51 -10.95
N ARG A 586 -20.39 0.56 -10.88
CA ARG A 586 -19.59 0.31 -9.67
C ARG A 586 -18.63 1.44 -9.33
N LEU A 587 -18.06 2.13 -10.33
CA LEU A 587 -17.27 3.35 -10.09
C LEU A 587 -18.15 4.46 -9.49
N GLU A 588 -19.34 4.71 -10.03
CA GLU A 588 -20.29 5.68 -9.46
C GLU A 588 -20.69 5.28 -8.03
N ARG A 589 -20.94 3.99 -7.77
CA ARG A 589 -21.23 3.46 -6.42
C ARG A 589 -20.09 3.74 -5.44
N LEU A 590 -18.83 3.53 -5.88
CA LEU A 590 -17.65 3.85 -5.10
C LEU A 590 -17.56 5.33 -4.77
N LEU A 591 -17.74 6.21 -5.76
CA LEU A 591 -17.68 7.66 -5.58
C LEU A 591 -18.78 8.19 -4.64
N VAL A 592 -19.99 7.64 -4.70
CA VAL A 592 -21.07 7.95 -3.74
C VAL A 592 -20.71 7.50 -2.32
N SER A 593 -20.09 6.32 -2.16
CA SER A 593 -19.68 5.81 -0.85
C SER A 593 -18.58 6.66 -0.18
N LEU A 594 -17.66 7.23 -0.98
CA LEU A 594 -16.60 8.13 -0.53
C LEU A 594 -17.16 9.46 -0.02
N GLY A 595 -18.07 10.07 -0.80
CA GLY A 595 -18.56 11.42 -0.52
C GLY A 595 -19.48 11.54 0.70
N LYS A 596 -19.91 10.43 1.31
CA LYS A 596 -20.77 10.37 2.50
C LYS A 596 -20.33 11.28 3.66
N ASP A 597 -19.04 11.56 3.78
CA ASP A 597 -18.48 12.39 4.85
C ASP A 597 -18.53 13.91 4.52
N GLU A 598 -18.69 14.30 3.25
CA GLU A 598 -18.86 15.70 2.79
C GLU A 598 -20.34 16.13 2.78
N SER A 599 -20.96 16.14 3.96
CA SER A 599 -22.41 16.37 4.16
C SER A 599 -23.01 17.62 3.49
N LEU A 600 -22.22 18.67 3.25
CA LEU A 600 -22.69 19.98 2.79
C LEU A 600 -22.77 20.15 1.26
N LYS A 601 -22.18 19.26 0.46
CA LYS A 601 -22.18 19.36 -1.03
C LYS A 601 -23.01 18.28 -1.73
N HIS A 602 -23.45 17.26 -1.00
CA HIS A 602 -23.88 15.99 -1.59
C HIS A 602 -25.21 16.08 -2.36
N ASP A 603 -26.11 16.95 -1.93
CA ASP A 603 -27.51 16.95 -2.36
C ASP A 603 -27.67 17.26 -3.86
N ASN A 604 -26.93 18.24 -4.38
CA ASN A 604 -27.04 18.65 -5.78
C ASN A 604 -26.25 17.71 -6.72
N LYS A 605 -25.07 17.23 -6.31
CA LYS A 605 -24.33 16.21 -7.08
C LYS A 605 -25.12 14.90 -7.18
N GLY A 606 -25.74 14.48 -6.07
CA GLY A 606 -26.62 13.30 -6.04
C GLY A 606 -27.88 13.44 -6.89
N LYS A 607 -28.48 14.64 -6.97
CA LYS A 607 -29.60 14.92 -7.89
C LYS A 607 -29.15 14.84 -9.36
N LYS A 608 -27.99 15.42 -9.73
CA LYS A 608 -27.40 15.31 -11.08
C LYS A 608 -27.17 13.84 -11.46
N LEU A 609 -26.50 13.07 -10.59
CA LEU A 609 -26.22 11.64 -10.83
C LEU A 609 -27.51 10.81 -10.98
N ARG A 610 -28.52 11.03 -10.14
CA ARG A 610 -29.79 10.29 -10.27
C ARG A 610 -30.55 10.65 -11.56
N ALA A 611 -30.42 11.89 -12.05
CA ALA A 611 -31.00 12.27 -13.34
C ALA A 611 -30.32 11.51 -14.49
N THR A 612 -28.98 11.51 -14.57
CA THR A 612 -28.24 10.80 -15.63
C THR A 612 -28.43 9.28 -15.57
N LEU A 613 -28.46 8.68 -14.38
CA LEU A 613 -28.75 7.25 -14.22
C LEU A 613 -30.17 6.88 -14.67
N LYS A 614 -31.18 7.73 -14.37
CA LYS A 614 -32.56 7.51 -14.84
C LYS A 614 -32.72 7.74 -16.34
N GLU A 615 -31.92 8.61 -16.94
CA GLU A 615 -31.87 8.81 -18.40
C GLU A 615 -31.21 7.62 -19.09
N PHE A 616 -30.08 7.13 -18.54
CA PHE A 616 -29.40 5.92 -19.00
C PHE A 616 -30.30 4.68 -18.99
N LEU A 617 -31.02 4.44 -17.89
CA LEU A 617 -31.98 3.32 -17.77
C LEU A 617 -33.21 3.49 -18.68
N LYS A 618 -33.53 4.71 -19.12
CA LYS A 618 -34.65 4.98 -20.03
C LYS A 618 -34.34 4.68 -21.50
N LYS A 619 -33.07 4.59 -21.92
CA LYS A 619 -32.70 4.15 -23.28
C LYS A 619 -33.31 2.77 -23.55
N ASP A 620 -34.01 2.59 -24.67
CA ASP A 620 -34.77 1.37 -24.99
C ASP A 620 -33.90 0.09 -24.88
N GLU A 621 -32.64 0.17 -25.30
CA GLU A 621 -31.65 -0.90 -25.22
C GLU A 621 -31.27 -1.35 -23.80
N ASN A 622 -31.55 -0.53 -22.79
CA ASN A 622 -31.13 -0.76 -21.40
C ASN A 622 -32.27 -1.20 -20.48
N ARG A 623 -33.54 -0.97 -20.87
CA ARG A 623 -34.72 -1.13 -19.99
C ARG A 623 -34.95 -2.53 -19.45
N ASN A 624 -34.43 -3.57 -20.11
CA ASN A 624 -34.63 -4.96 -19.72
C ASN A 624 -33.42 -5.57 -19.00
N ASN A 625 -32.31 -4.83 -18.83
CA ASN A 625 -31.05 -5.39 -18.36
C ASN A 625 -30.94 -5.39 -16.82
N LEU A 626 -31.25 -6.53 -16.21
CA LEU A 626 -31.23 -6.75 -14.75
C LEU A 626 -29.92 -6.32 -14.07
N TYR A 627 -28.76 -6.46 -14.72
CA TYR A 627 -27.47 -6.05 -14.14
C TYR A 627 -27.43 -4.53 -13.85
N PHE A 628 -28.06 -3.70 -14.70
CA PHE A 628 -28.10 -2.26 -14.48
C PHE A 628 -29.07 -1.88 -13.35
N TYR A 629 -30.19 -2.59 -13.21
CA TYR A 629 -31.14 -2.38 -12.11
C TYR A 629 -30.57 -2.79 -10.76
N LYS A 630 -29.80 -3.89 -10.69
CA LYS A 630 -28.99 -4.27 -9.51
C LYS A 630 -28.10 -3.10 -9.08
N GLU A 631 -27.21 -2.64 -9.97
CA GLU A 631 -26.19 -1.66 -9.60
C GLU A 631 -26.82 -0.29 -9.28
N TYR A 632 -27.89 0.10 -9.98
CA TYR A 632 -28.68 1.30 -9.65
C TYR A 632 -29.36 1.23 -8.27
N ALA A 633 -29.92 0.08 -7.88
CA ALA A 633 -30.48 -0.11 -6.55
C ALA A 633 -29.41 0.04 -5.45
N LEU A 634 -28.23 -0.55 -5.66
CA LEU A 634 -27.10 -0.44 -4.74
C LEU A 634 -26.53 0.99 -4.68
N ILE A 635 -26.58 1.77 -5.77
CA ILE A 635 -26.30 3.22 -5.72
C ILE A 635 -27.35 3.95 -4.87
N GLU A 636 -28.65 3.67 -5.03
CA GLU A 636 -29.71 4.28 -4.21
C GLU A 636 -29.59 3.91 -2.71
N LEU A 637 -29.07 2.71 -2.39
CA LEU A 637 -28.68 2.30 -1.03
C LEU A 637 -27.50 3.11 -0.49
N GLU A 638 -26.42 3.29 -1.27
CA GLU A 638 -25.30 4.14 -0.88
C GLU A 638 -25.71 5.61 -0.70
N MET A 639 -26.73 6.07 -1.44
CA MET A 639 -27.39 7.37 -1.20
C MET A 639 -28.31 7.40 0.04
N GLY A 640 -28.26 6.39 0.92
CA GLY A 640 -29.00 6.32 2.18
C GLY A 640 -30.49 5.99 2.07
N ARG A 641 -30.97 5.51 0.91
CA ARG A 641 -32.41 5.32 0.65
C ARG A 641 -32.75 3.85 0.42
N PHE A 642 -32.59 3.09 1.51
CA PHE A 642 -32.84 1.65 1.62
C PHE A 642 -34.20 1.21 1.04
N SER A 643 -35.31 1.89 1.37
CA SER A 643 -36.64 1.55 0.85
C SER A 643 -36.74 1.64 -0.67
N ASN A 644 -36.05 2.60 -1.31
CA ASN A 644 -35.96 2.66 -2.77
C ASN A 644 -35.18 1.46 -3.32
N CYS A 645 -34.02 1.13 -2.74
CA CYS A 645 -33.22 -0.03 -3.14
C CYS A 645 -34.06 -1.31 -3.13
N MET A 646 -34.71 -1.60 -2.01
CA MET A 646 -35.54 -2.81 -1.88
C MET A 646 -36.70 -2.84 -2.87
N ASN A 647 -37.38 -1.70 -3.09
CA ASN A 647 -38.46 -1.62 -4.08
C ASN A 647 -37.96 -1.83 -5.51
N ILE A 648 -36.76 -1.34 -5.88
CA ILE A 648 -36.16 -1.55 -7.20
C ILE A 648 -35.80 -3.03 -7.39
N LEU A 649 -35.23 -3.70 -6.37
CA LEU A 649 -34.88 -5.11 -6.46
C LEU A 649 -36.13 -6.02 -6.46
N GLU A 650 -37.13 -5.78 -5.60
CA GLU A 650 -38.38 -6.56 -5.59
C GLU A 650 -39.17 -6.37 -6.91
N THR A 651 -39.21 -5.16 -7.48
CA THR A 651 -39.84 -4.96 -8.80
C THR A 651 -39.03 -5.57 -9.96
N ALA A 652 -37.70 -5.57 -9.90
CA ALA A 652 -36.86 -6.26 -10.89
C ALA A 652 -37.10 -7.78 -10.89
N ILE A 653 -37.24 -8.41 -9.71
CA ILE A 653 -37.59 -9.83 -9.58
C ILE A 653 -39.02 -10.08 -10.10
N GLN A 654 -40.01 -9.29 -9.64
CA GLN A 654 -41.41 -9.46 -10.03
C GLN A 654 -41.64 -9.26 -11.54
N SER A 655 -40.91 -8.35 -12.19
CA SER A 655 -41.08 -8.04 -13.62
C SER A 655 -40.70 -9.18 -14.57
N GLN A 656 -39.85 -10.11 -14.13
CA GLN A 656 -39.48 -11.29 -14.92
C GLN A 656 -40.57 -12.38 -14.91
N GLY A 657 -41.46 -12.36 -13.89
CA GLY A 657 -42.69 -13.17 -13.81
C GLY A 657 -42.53 -14.70 -13.85
N THR A 658 -41.30 -15.22 -13.92
CA THR A 658 -40.98 -16.61 -14.25
C THR A 658 -39.95 -17.17 -13.28
N CYS A 659 -40.07 -18.47 -12.97
CA CYS A 659 -39.09 -19.15 -12.12
C CYS A 659 -37.74 -19.25 -12.86
N PRO A 660 -36.58 -19.18 -12.16
CA PRO A 660 -35.27 -19.19 -12.82
C PRO A 660 -34.98 -20.44 -13.68
N SER A 661 -35.69 -21.54 -13.44
CA SER A 661 -35.64 -22.78 -14.22
C SER A 661 -36.38 -22.72 -15.57
N ALA A 662 -37.25 -21.73 -15.79
CA ALA A 662 -37.99 -21.54 -17.04
C ALA A 662 -37.27 -20.62 -18.04
N ILE A 663 -36.21 -19.93 -17.62
CA ILE A 663 -35.44 -19.00 -18.45
C ILE A 663 -34.41 -19.78 -19.26
N THR A 664 -34.55 -19.75 -20.59
CA THR A 664 -33.65 -20.45 -21.53
C THR A 664 -32.34 -19.69 -21.79
N ASN A 665 -32.29 -18.38 -21.59
CA ASN A 665 -31.08 -17.58 -21.74
C ASN A 665 -30.24 -17.61 -20.45
N MET A 666 -29.07 -18.25 -20.52
CA MET A 666 -28.12 -18.38 -19.40
C MET A 666 -27.71 -17.01 -18.83
N CYS A 667 -27.54 -15.98 -19.66
CA CYS A 667 -27.12 -14.65 -19.22
C CYS A 667 -28.22 -13.92 -18.42
N GLU A 668 -29.49 -14.06 -18.82
CA GLU A 668 -30.64 -13.51 -18.09
C GLU A 668 -30.88 -14.27 -16.79
N ARG A 669 -30.74 -15.59 -16.81
CA ARG A 669 -30.82 -16.44 -15.62
C ARG A 669 -29.71 -16.10 -14.61
N ALA A 670 -28.46 -15.90 -15.07
CA ALA A 670 -27.34 -15.44 -14.24
C ALA A 670 -27.65 -14.06 -13.62
N ALA A 671 -28.14 -13.11 -14.42
CA ALA A 671 -28.51 -11.79 -13.94
C ALA A 671 -29.63 -11.83 -12.88
N LEU A 672 -30.63 -12.72 -13.04
CA LEU A 672 -31.69 -12.92 -12.07
C LEU A 672 -31.19 -13.52 -10.74
N PHE A 673 -30.34 -14.57 -10.79
CA PHE A 673 -29.70 -15.12 -9.59
C PHE A 673 -28.83 -14.07 -8.87
N ASN A 674 -28.15 -13.19 -9.60
CA ASN A 674 -27.38 -12.07 -9.06
C ASN A 674 -28.28 -11.02 -8.36
N VAL A 675 -29.45 -10.71 -8.93
CA VAL A 675 -30.45 -9.85 -8.28
C VAL A 675 -30.95 -10.50 -6.97
N TYR A 676 -31.30 -11.79 -6.99
CA TYR A 676 -31.68 -12.53 -5.77
C TYR A 676 -30.56 -12.51 -4.71
N ARG A 677 -29.32 -12.83 -5.09
CA ARG A 677 -28.14 -12.78 -4.23
C ARG A 677 -28.00 -11.42 -3.55
N THR A 678 -28.02 -10.34 -4.33
CA THR A 678 -27.85 -8.98 -3.77
C THR A 678 -29.05 -8.49 -2.95
N PHE A 679 -30.26 -8.92 -3.26
CA PHE A 679 -31.42 -8.72 -2.39
C PHE A 679 -31.19 -9.32 -1.00
N ILE A 680 -30.65 -10.55 -0.94
CA ILE A 680 -30.33 -11.23 0.32
C ILE A 680 -29.17 -10.53 1.04
N GLU A 681 -28.08 -10.20 0.34
CA GLU A 681 -26.92 -9.48 0.91
C GLU A 681 -27.33 -8.13 1.54
N THR A 682 -28.13 -7.32 0.84
CA THR A 682 -28.60 -6.00 1.34
C THR A 682 -29.56 -6.09 2.53
N LEU A 683 -30.20 -7.24 2.76
CA LEU A 683 -31.02 -7.50 3.93
C LEU A 683 -30.24 -8.11 5.10
N LEU A 684 -29.13 -8.80 4.82
CA LEU A 684 -28.23 -9.41 5.82
C LEU A 684 -27.12 -8.46 6.31
N ASP A 685 -26.80 -7.40 5.56
CA ASP A 685 -25.81 -6.38 5.90
C ASP A 685 -26.03 -5.83 7.32
N ILE A 686 -24.98 -5.84 8.14
CA ILE A 686 -24.98 -5.34 9.53
C ILE A 686 -25.45 -3.88 9.62
N ARG A 687 -25.28 -3.08 8.56
CA ARG A 687 -25.75 -1.68 8.51
C ARG A 687 -27.27 -1.51 8.35
N THR A 688 -27.98 -2.55 7.89
CA THR A 688 -29.41 -2.49 7.54
C THR A 688 -30.25 -3.54 8.28
N TYR A 689 -29.65 -4.63 8.74
CA TYR A 689 -30.33 -5.84 9.23
C TYR A 689 -31.31 -5.59 10.38
N ASN A 690 -32.52 -6.12 10.23
CA ASN A 690 -33.51 -6.27 11.30
C ASN A 690 -34.02 -7.72 11.31
N GLU A 691 -34.47 -8.23 12.46
CA GLU A 691 -35.06 -9.58 12.56
C GLU A 691 -36.26 -9.79 11.63
N SER A 692 -37.03 -8.72 11.35
CA SER A 692 -38.13 -8.73 10.37
C SER A 692 -37.69 -9.01 8.93
N HIS A 693 -36.41 -8.88 8.61
CA HIS A 693 -35.89 -9.19 7.28
C HIS A 693 -35.86 -10.71 7.01
N ARG A 694 -35.78 -11.56 8.05
CA ARG A 694 -35.78 -13.03 7.91
C ARG A 694 -36.98 -13.54 7.12
N SER A 695 -38.18 -13.08 7.46
CA SER A 695 -39.42 -13.48 6.78
C SER A 695 -39.54 -12.87 5.37
N TRP A 696 -38.97 -11.68 5.13
CA TRP A 696 -38.93 -11.08 3.79
C TRP A 696 -37.99 -11.87 2.85
N ILE A 697 -36.83 -12.31 3.33
CA ILE A 697 -35.91 -13.15 2.56
C ILE A 697 -36.58 -14.48 2.20
N LEU A 698 -37.24 -15.15 3.16
CA LEU A 698 -37.99 -16.40 2.91
C LEU A 698 -39.13 -16.19 1.89
N LYS A 699 -39.90 -15.09 2.00
CA LYS A 699 -40.93 -14.69 1.00
C LYS A 699 -40.34 -14.52 -0.40
N VAL A 700 -39.10 -14.04 -0.54
CA VAL A 700 -38.43 -13.82 -1.83
C VAL A 700 -37.82 -15.11 -2.39
N PHE A 701 -37.23 -15.98 -1.56
CA PHE A 701 -36.87 -17.34 -1.98
C PHE A 701 -38.09 -18.12 -2.48
N GLY A 702 -39.26 -17.95 -1.85
CA GLY A 702 -40.53 -18.54 -2.31
C GLY A 702 -40.99 -18.08 -3.71
N GLN A 703 -40.35 -17.09 -4.33
CA GLN A 703 -40.61 -16.67 -5.72
C GLN A 703 -39.77 -17.46 -6.74
N MET A 704 -38.72 -18.19 -6.30
CA MET A 704 -37.93 -19.05 -7.18
C MET A 704 -38.70 -20.31 -7.63
N ILE A 705 -39.82 -20.64 -6.97
CA ILE A 705 -40.57 -21.90 -7.11
C ILE A 705 -42.02 -21.64 -7.54
N PRO A 706 -42.60 -22.45 -8.45
CA PRO A 706 -43.94 -22.18 -9.00
C PRO A 706 -45.09 -22.47 -8.03
N ASN A 707 -44.91 -23.35 -7.03
CA ASN A 707 -46.01 -23.87 -6.20
C ASN A 707 -45.99 -23.30 -4.76
N LYS A 708 -47.07 -22.60 -4.38
CA LYS A 708 -47.25 -21.96 -3.07
C LYS A 708 -48.01 -22.86 -2.08
N ASN A 709 -47.50 -24.06 -1.81
CA ASN A 709 -48.09 -25.00 -0.84
C ASN A 709 -47.39 -24.90 0.53
N GLU A 710 -47.94 -25.53 1.57
CA GLU A 710 -47.55 -25.29 2.98
C GLU A 710 -46.10 -25.65 3.36
N ASN A 711 -45.39 -26.42 2.53
CA ASN A 711 -43.98 -26.83 2.75
C ASN A 711 -42.98 -26.03 1.90
N GLN A 712 -43.09 -24.69 1.87
CA GLN A 712 -42.26 -23.86 0.97
C GLN A 712 -40.75 -24.01 1.24
N GLU A 713 -40.33 -24.03 2.51
CA GLU A 713 -38.91 -24.05 2.88
C GLU A 713 -38.18 -25.31 2.40
N SER A 714 -38.76 -26.50 2.54
CA SER A 714 -38.14 -27.74 2.07
C SER A 714 -38.12 -27.87 0.54
N LEU A 715 -39.08 -27.24 -0.15
CA LEU A 715 -39.06 -27.14 -1.61
C LEU A 715 -37.96 -26.18 -2.10
N ILE A 716 -37.78 -25.04 -1.44
CA ILE A 716 -36.68 -24.09 -1.70
C ILE A 716 -35.33 -24.79 -1.49
N GLU A 717 -35.19 -25.52 -0.38
CA GLU A 717 -34.00 -26.29 -0.07
C GLU A 717 -33.71 -27.34 -1.14
N ALA A 718 -34.71 -28.14 -1.53
CA ALA A 718 -34.55 -29.17 -2.56
C ALA A 718 -34.16 -28.58 -3.94
N TYR A 719 -34.76 -27.46 -4.35
CA TYR A 719 -34.43 -26.79 -5.60
C TYR A 719 -32.99 -26.27 -5.61
N LEU A 720 -32.59 -25.50 -4.58
CA LEU A 720 -31.25 -24.94 -4.48
C LEU A 720 -30.19 -26.05 -4.28
N HIS A 721 -30.50 -27.08 -3.50
CA HIS A 721 -29.63 -28.26 -3.35
C HIS A 721 -29.47 -29.03 -4.66
N SER A 722 -30.53 -29.15 -5.49
CA SER A 722 -30.41 -29.75 -6.82
C SER A 722 -29.49 -28.95 -7.76
N CYS A 723 -29.45 -27.62 -7.64
CA CYS A 723 -28.51 -26.79 -8.40
C CYS A 723 -27.06 -27.10 -7.97
N VAL A 724 -26.80 -27.23 -6.68
CA VAL A 724 -25.48 -27.63 -6.15
C VAL A 724 -25.11 -29.06 -6.55
N GLN A 725 -26.04 -30.01 -6.52
CA GLN A 725 -25.79 -31.39 -6.99
C GLN A 725 -25.47 -31.43 -8.50
N ASN A 726 -26.17 -30.66 -9.32
CA ASN A 726 -25.89 -30.57 -10.75
C ASN A 726 -24.50 -29.99 -11.00
N PHE A 727 -24.12 -28.92 -10.29
CA PHE A 727 -22.77 -28.34 -10.36
C PHE A 727 -21.67 -29.35 -9.99
N LEU A 728 -21.89 -30.20 -8.98
CA LEU A 728 -20.93 -31.23 -8.57
C LEU A 728 -20.88 -32.45 -9.51
N GLN A 729 -21.80 -32.56 -10.47
CA GLN A 729 -21.89 -33.66 -11.45
C GLN A 729 -21.47 -33.25 -12.87
N VAL A 730 -21.57 -31.97 -13.22
CA VAL A 730 -21.33 -31.44 -14.58
C VAL A 730 -20.16 -30.46 -14.56
N PRO A 731 -19.08 -30.68 -15.31
CA PRO A 731 -17.95 -29.75 -15.35
C PRO A 731 -18.40 -28.39 -15.91
N PRO A 732 -18.08 -27.27 -15.24
CA PRO A 732 -18.46 -25.93 -15.70
C PRO A 732 -17.77 -25.55 -17.01
N ASN A 733 -18.43 -24.71 -17.80
CA ASN A 733 -18.07 -24.45 -19.19
C ASN A 733 -16.96 -23.37 -19.32
N GLU A 734 -15.83 -23.71 -19.95
CA GLU A 734 -14.62 -22.87 -20.00
C GLU A 734 -14.67 -21.64 -20.93
N GLN A 735 -15.73 -21.51 -21.74
CA GLN A 735 -15.66 -20.68 -22.95
C GLN A 735 -15.86 -19.16 -22.75
N GLU A 736 -16.17 -18.69 -21.54
CA GLU A 736 -16.54 -17.29 -21.28
C GLU A 736 -15.35 -16.32 -21.05
N LYS A 737 -14.47 -16.18 -22.04
CA LYS A 737 -13.35 -15.20 -22.00
C LYS A 737 -13.75 -13.73 -22.24
N ASP A 738 -15.05 -13.46 -22.27
CA ASP A 738 -15.64 -12.15 -22.59
C ASP A 738 -16.62 -11.64 -21.50
N THR A 739 -16.69 -12.31 -20.34
CA THR A 739 -17.64 -11.99 -19.25
C THR A 739 -17.01 -11.36 -17.99
N LEU A 740 -15.82 -10.74 -18.13
CA LEU A 740 -15.20 -9.91 -17.09
C LEU A 740 -16.23 -8.96 -16.42
N PHE A 741 -16.12 -8.78 -15.10
CA PHE A 741 -17.03 -7.98 -14.25
C PHE A 741 -18.50 -8.44 -14.15
N LEU A 742 -18.99 -9.32 -15.01
CA LEU A 742 -20.32 -9.96 -14.86
C LEU A 742 -20.29 -11.01 -13.74
N SER A 743 -21.43 -11.67 -13.48
CA SER A 743 -21.50 -12.76 -12.49
C SER A 743 -21.78 -14.10 -13.14
N ASN A 744 -21.36 -15.15 -12.44
CA ASN A 744 -21.49 -16.53 -12.86
C ASN A 744 -22.71 -17.18 -12.17
N LEU A 745 -23.57 -17.79 -12.99
CA LEU A 745 -24.81 -18.43 -12.57
C LEU A 745 -24.61 -19.44 -11.43
N GLU A 746 -23.61 -20.32 -11.55
CA GLU A 746 -23.41 -21.42 -10.62
C GLU A 746 -22.90 -20.89 -9.27
N CYS A 747 -21.97 -19.92 -9.30
CA CYS A 747 -21.53 -19.27 -8.05
C CYS A 747 -22.69 -18.54 -7.34
N ASP A 748 -23.52 -17.78 -8.07
CA ASP A 748 -24.63 -17.05 -7.45
C ASP A 748 -25.71 -18.03 -6.92
N ALA A 749 -25.95 -19.16 -7.59
CA ALA A 749 -26.85 -20.22 -7.12
C ALA A 749 -26.33 -20.94 -5.86
N ILE A 750 -25.04 -21.31 -5.83
CA ILE A 750 -24.37 -21.91 -4.66
C ILE A 750 -24.41 -20.94 -3.47
N VAL A 751 -24.18 -19.65 -3.70
CA VAL A 751 -24.21 -18.62 -2.65
C VAL A 751 -25.64 -18.36 -2.14
N CYS A 752 -26.64 -18.35 -3.02
CA CYS A 752 -28.05 -18.34 -2.60
C CYS A 752 -28.41 -19.54 -1.70
N TYR A 753 -27.90 -20.75 -2.00
CA TYR A 753 -28.08 -21.91 -1.12
C TYR A 753 -27.36 -21.74 0.23
N ALA A 754 -26.13 -21.24 0.23
CA ALA A 754 -25.35 -20.97 1.44
C ALA A 754 -26.06 -19.95 2.35
N TYR A 755 -26.63 -18.88 1.80
CA TYR A 755 -27.44 -17.92 2.56
C TYR A 755 -28.77 -18.52 3.05
N PHE A 756 -29.44 -19.36 2.23
CA PHE A 756 -30.67 -20.04 2.65
C PHE A 756 -30.43 -20.92 3.89
N LEU A 757 -29.40 -21.78 3.86
CA LEU A 757 -29.02 -22.61 5.01
C LEU A 757 -28.64 -21.78 6.25
N TYR A 758 -27.83 -20.73 6.06
CA TYR A 758 -27.41 -19.83 7.13
C TYR A 758 -28.60 -19.14 7.82
N ILE A 759 -29.61 -18.75 7.04
CA ILE A 759 -30.83 -18.15 7.57
C ILE A 759 -31.70 -19.21 8.25
N LYS A 760 -31.99 -20.32 7.57
CA LYS A 760 -32.91 -21.36 8.03
C LYS A 760 -32.44 -21.96 9.36
N ASP A 761 -31.32 -22.67 9.32
CA ASP A 761 -30.87 -23.57 10.40
C ASP A 761 -29.85 -22.90 11.35
N GLY A 762 -29.19 -21.82 10.93
CA GLY A 762 -28.21 -21.07 11.72
C GLY A 762 -26.84 -21.76 11.92
N ASP A 763 -26.73 -23.06 11.63
CA ASP A 763 -25.46 -23.79 11.72
C ASP A 763 -24.52 -23.44 10.55
N ILE A 764 -23.53 -22.61 10.84
CA ILE A 764 -22.49 -22.24 9.88
C ILE A 764 -21.59 -23.41 9.47
N GLN A 765 -21.52 -24.53 10.21
CA GLN A 765 -20.69 -25.67 9.82
C GLN A 765 -21.23 -26.39 8.58
N THR A 766 -22.56 -26.53 8.44
CA THR A 766 -23.16 -27.02 7.19
C THR A 766 -22.79 -26.13 6.01
N VAL A 767 -22.90 -24.81 6.17
CA VAL A 767 -22.59 -23.78 5.16
C VAL A 767 -21.11 -23.78 4.77
N ILE A 768 -20.21 -23.90 5.74
CA ILE A 768 -18.76 -24.00 5.50
C ILE A 768 -18.45 -25.28 4.72
N ASN A 769 -19.07 -26.41 5.08
CA ASN A 769 -18.81 -27.71 4.46
C ASN A 769 -19.38 -27.80 3.02
N THR A 770 -20.58 -27.28 2.75
CA THR A 770 -21.14 -27.24 1.39
C THR A 770 -20.32 -26.34 0.48
N LEU A 771 -19.92 -25.15 0.95
CA LEU A 771 -19.01 -24.27 0.20
C LEU A 771 -17.63 -24.92 -0.01
N ARG A 772 -17.07 -25.58 1.00
CA ARG A 772 -15.78 -26.29 0.87
C ARG A 772 -15.85 -27.37 -0.21
N ASN A 773 -16.90 -28.18 -0.25
CA ASN A 773 -17.08 -29.20 -1.29
C ASN A 773 -17.11 -28.60 -2.70
N CYS A 774 -17.78 -27.44 -2.88
CA CYS A 774 -17.82 -26.74 -4.17
C CYS A 774 -16.44 -26.15 -4.54
N ILE A 775 -15.71 -25.58 -3.58
CA ILE A 775 -14.34 -25.07 -3.73
C ILE A 775 -13.35 -26.19 -4.07
N ASP A 776 -13.52 -27.36 -3.47
CA ASP A 776 -12.70 -28.55 -3.71
C ASP A 776 -12.97 -29.19 -5.08
N HIS A 777 -14.19 -29.05 -5.63
CA HIS A 777 -14.55 -29.44 -6.99
C HIS A 777 -14.05 -28.44 -8.04
N SER A 778 -14.09 -27.13 -7.75
CA SER A 778 -13.74 -26.07 -8.70
C SER A 778 -12.23 -25.79 -8.81
N LYS A 779 -11.34 -26.72 -8.45
CA LYS A 779 -9.88 -26.53 -8.48
C LYS A 779 -9.33 -26.23 -9.88
N ASP A 780 -9.94 -26.85 -10.89
CA ASP A 780 -9.55 -26.66 -12.29
C ASP A 780 -10.10 -25.35 -12.90
N TYR A 781 -10.91 -24.59 -12.13
CA TYR A 781 -11.64 -23.40 -12.58
C TYR A 781 -11.35 -22.18 -11.67
N PRO A 782 -10.16 -21.54 -11.80
CA PRO A 782 -9.69 -20.56 -10.82
C PRO A 782 -10.62 -19.36 -10.58
N TYR A 783 -11.27 -18.85 -11.63
CA TYR A 783 -12.25 -17.75 -11.53
C TYR A 783 -13.43 -18.11 -10.60
N LEU A 784 -14.00 -19.30 -10.73
CA LEU A 784 -15.13 -19.73 -9.91
C LEU A 784 -14.68 -20.02 -8.47
N GLN A 785 -13.51 -20.65 -8.31
CA GLN A 785 -12.97 -20.96 -7.00
C GLN A 785 -12.66 -19.67 -6.19
N GLU A 786 -12.10 -18.64 -6.83
CA GLU A 786 -11.88 -17.33 -6.21
C GLU A 786 -13.20 -16.70 -5.75
N MET A 787 -14.27 -16.76 -6.57
CA MET A 787 -15.61 -16.27 -6.19
C MET A 787 -16.26 -17.04 -5.02
N LEU A 788 -16.02 -18.35 -4.93
CA LEU A 788 -16.52 -19.17 -3.82
C LEU A 788 -15.74 -18.90 -2.53
N TYR A 789 -14.42 -18.71 -2.60
CA TYR A 789 -13.60 -18.26 -1.47
C TYR A 789 -14.02 -16.86 -0.97
N GLU A 790 -14.20 -15.90 -1.89
CA GLU A 790 -14.73 -14.57 -1.59
C GLU A 790 -16.05 -14.65 -0.81
N SER A 791 -16.98 -15.49 -1.28
CA SER A 791 -18.31 -15.63 -0.68
C SER A 791 -18.27 -16.36 0.68
N GLN A 792 -17.37 -17.32 0.84
CA GLN A 792 -17.10 -17.98 2.14
C GLN A 792 -16.52 -17.00 3.17
N ILE A 793 -15.59 -16.12 2.76
CA ILE A 793 -15.05 -15.06 3.62
C ILE A 793 -16.15 -14.09 4.06
N ALA A 794 -17.05 -13.68 3.16
CA ALA A 794 -18.15 -12.77 3.49
C ALA A 794 -19.12 -13.34 4.54
N ILE A 795 -19.47 -14.63 4.45
CA ILE A 795 -20.31 -15.32 5.44
C ILE A 795 -19.59 -15.46 6.79
N LEU A 796 -18.32 -15.88 6.77
CA LEU A 796 -17.52 -16.02 7.99
C LEU A 796 -17.31 -14.67 8.69
N GLN A 797 -17.12 -13.58 7.95
CA GLN A 797 -17.00 -12.23 8.50
C GLN A 797 -18.33 -11.76 9.12
N LEU A 798 -19.46 -11.94 8.42
CA LEU A 798 -20.80 -11.64 8.95
C LEU A 798 -21.09 -12.39 10.25
N HIS A 799 -20.73 -13.67 10.31
CA HIS A 799 -20.93 -14.49 11.51
C HIS A 799 -19.99 -14.11 12.65
N TYR A 800 -18.73 -13.77 12.36
CA TYR A 800 -17.78 -13.29 13.37
C TYR A 800 -18.25 -11.95 13.98
N GLU A 801 -18.71 -11.00 13.16
CA GLU A 801 -19.18 -9.70 13.69
C GLU A 801 -20.52 -9.82 14.44
N ARG A 802 -21.37 -10.81 14.10
CA ARG A 802 -22.63 -11.11 14.84
C ARG A 802 -22.45 -11.93 16.12
N THR A 803 -21.46 -12.85 16.18
CA THR A 803 -21.36 -13.85 17.27
C THR A 803 -20.03 -13.84 18.04
N GLN A 804 -19.03 -13.10 17.54
CA GLN A 804 -17.63 -13.11 18.00
C GLN A 804 -16.95 -14.49 17.97
N SER A 805 -17.57 -15.49 17.34
CA SER A 805 -17.08 -16.87 17.25
C SER A 805 -16.33 -17.15 15.94
N MET A 806 -15.76 -18.36 15.79
CA MET A 806 -15.13 -18.87 14.56
C MET A 806 -13.96 -18.06 13.95
N GLN A 807 -13.41 -17.06 14.66
CA GLN A 807 -12.29 -16.23 14.18
C GLN A 807 -11.05 -17.05 13.72
N ALA A 808 -10.82 -18.24 14.32
CA ALA A 808 -9.77 -19.15 13.89
C ALA A 808 -10.02 -19.73 12.49
N VAL A 809 -11.26 -20.11 12.18
CA VAL A 809 -11.67 -20.63 10.86
C VAL A 809 -11.55 -19.53 9.81
N LEU A 810 -11.99 -18.31 10.11
CA LEU A 810 -11.81 -17.14 9.23
C LEU A 810 -10.32 -16.90 8.89
N LYS A 811 -9.42 -17.01 9.88
CA LYS A 811 -7.97 -16.89 9.68
C LYS A 811 -7.37 -18.04 8.88
N GLU A 812 -7.90 -19.25 9.01
CA GLU A 812 -7.50 -20.42 8.22
C GLU A 812 -7.99 -20.34 6.77
N THR A 813 -9.23 -19.92 6.53
CA THR A 813 -9.74 -19.71 5.17
C THR A 813 -9.01 -18.57 4.48
N LEU A 814 -8.77 -17.44 5.17
CA LEU A 814 -7.98 -16.33 4.62
C LEU A 814 -6.55 -16.75 4.27
N SER A 815 -5.87 -17.55 5.10
CA SER A 815 -4.51 -18.00 4.79
C SER A 815 -4.48 -18.99 3.63
N LYS A 816 -5.50 -19.86 3.49
CA LYS A 816 -5.68 -20.71 2.30
C LYS A 816 -5.93 -19.87 1.04
N THR A 817 -6.87 -18.94 1.07
CA THR A 817 -7.21 -18.05 -0.07
C THR A 817 -6.03 -17.20 -0.49
N LEU A 818 -5.26 -16.62 0.44
CA LEU A 818 -4.10 -15.78 0.10
C LEU A 818 -2.87 -16.59 -0.34
N ASN A 819 -2.83 -17.91 -0.13
CA ASN A 819 -1.80 -18.78 -0.67
C ASN A 819 -2.12 -19.25 -2.10
N THR A 820 -3.39 -19.22 -2.53
CA THR A 820 -3.83 -19.60 -3.89
C THR A 820 -4.10 -18.38 -4.79
N TYR A 821 -4.66 -17.32 -4.22
CA TYR A 821 -5.06 -16.06 -4.86
C TYR A 821 -4.47 -14.86 -4.10
N PRO A 822 -3.13 -14.67 -4.12
CA PRO A 822 -2.46 -13.65 -3.31
C PRO A 822 -2.84 -12.21 -3.70
N ASN A 823 -3.32 -12.00 -4.93
CA ASN A 823 -3.74 -10.70 -5.46
C ASN A 823 -5.25 -10.40 -5.29
N ASN A 824 -6.01 -11.17 -4.49
CA ASN A 824 -7.41 -10.86 -4.22
C ASN A 824 -7.57 -9.70 -3.22
N PHE A 825 -8.11 -8.56 -3.65
CA PHE A 825 -8.14 -7.35 -2.80
C PHE A 825 -9.17 -7.45 -1.66
N TYR A 826 -10.24 -8.25 -1.81
CA TYR A 826 -11.17 -8.46 -0.69
C TYR A 826 -10.50 -9.25 0.44
N ALA A 827 -9.90 -10.41 0.14
CA ALA A 827 -9.16 -11.21 1.11
C ALA A 827 -8.02 -10.42 1.77
N LEU A 828 -7.27 -9.62 1.00
CA LEU A 828 -6.24 -8.73 1.52
C LEU A 828 -6.81 -7.62 2.44
N SER A 829 -7.98 -7.07 2.15
CA SER A 829 -8.62 -6.05 2.99
C SER A 829 -9.09 -6.61 4.34
N VAL A 830 -9.67 -7.82 4.36
CA VAL A 830 -10.09 -8.50 5.60
C VAL A 830 -8.86 -8.93 6.41
N PHE A 831 -7.81 -9.43 5.74
CA PHE A 831 -6.50 -9.70 6.35
C PHE A 831 -5.90 -8.45 6.99
N ALA A 832 -5.89 -7.30 6.30
CA ALA A 832 -5.39 -6.04 6.84
C ALA A 832 -6.21 -5.52 8.04
N GLY A 833 -7.54 -5.68 7.99
CA GLY A 833 -8.42 -5.41 9.13
C GLY A 833 -8.01 -6.22 10.37
N ILE A 834 -7.90 -7.55 10.22
CA ILE A 834 -7.51 -8.47 11.29
C ILE A 834 -6.09 -8.20 11.81
N GLU A 835 -5.10 -7.98 10.95
CA GLU A 835 -3.71 -7.71 11.35
C GLU A 835 -3.57 -6.37 12.10
N SER A 836 -4.39 -5.36 11.78
CA SER A 836 -4.34 -4.07 12.50
C SER A 836 -4.68 -4.20 13.99
N GLU A 837 -5.52 -5.18 14.35
CA GLU A 837 -5.89 -5.50 15.74
C GLU A 837 -4.77 -6.28 16.47
N LEU A 838 -3.97 -7.08 15.76
CA LEU A 838 -2.98 -7.97 16.36
C LEU A 838 -1.80 -7.23 17.02
N PRO A 839 -1.28 -7.71 18.18
CA PRO A 839 -0.14 -7.11 18.87
C PRO A 839 1.10 -6.92 17.99
N THR A 840 1.82 -5.82 18.20
CA THR A 840 3.00 -5.40 17.39
C THR A 840 4.12 -6.44 17.29
N TRP A 841 4.23 -7.36 18.25
CA TRP A 841 5.19 -8.46 18.22
C TRP A 841 4.82 -9.59 17.24
N ARG A 842 3.55 -9.69 16.82
CA ARG A 842 3.11 -10.63 15.77
C ARG A 842 3.41 -10.13 14.36
N PHE A 843 3.63 -8.83 14.19
CA PHE A 843 3.95 -8.22 12.89
C PHE A 843 5.28 -8.79 12.35
N ASN A 844 5.19 -9.75 11.43
CA ASN A 844 6.35 -10.45 10.90
C ASN A 844 7.04 -9.63 9.80
N SER A 845 8.02 -8.83 10.18
CA SER A 845 8.88 -8.06 9.27
C SER A 845 10.17 -8.82 8.90
N ARG A 846 10.16 -10.16 8.88
CA ARG A 846 11.36 -11.00 8.66
C ARG A 846 11.24 -12.00 7.50
N SER A 847 10.09 -12.10 6.85
CA SER A 847 9.94 -12.86 5.60
C SER A 847 10.75 -12.18 4.50
N THR A 848 11.67 -12.92 3.87
CA THR A 848 12.52 -12.46 2.76
C THR A 848 11.75 -12.30 1.45
N GLU A 849 10.67 -13.06 1.29
CA GLU A 849 9.77 -13.02 0.15
C GLU A 849 8.42 -12.47 0.61
N ILE A 850 8.02 -11.34 0.03
CA ILE A 850 6.71 -10.71 0.26
C ILE A 850 6.21 -10.19 -1.09
N GLU A 851 5.00 -10.58 -1.47
CA GLU A 851 4.32 -10.05 -2.66
C GLU A 851 3.83 -8.61 -2.45
N LEU A 852 3.85 -7.80 -3.50
CA LEU A 852 3.56 -6.37 -3.43
C LEU A 852 2.26 -6.04 -2.71
N TRP A 853 1.13 -6.67 -3.10
CA TRP A 853 -0.17 -6.34 -2.50
C TRP A 853 -0.30 -6.81 -1.05
N ARG A 854 0.44 -7.86 -0.66
CA ARG A 854 0.56 -8.27 0.74
C ARG A 854 1.41 -7.30 1.56
N ALA A 855 2.48 -6.75 0.98
CA ALA A 855 3.26 -5.67 1.59
C ALA A 855 2.40 -4.41 1.78
N MET A 856 1.63 -4.01 0.77
CA MET A 856 0.67 -2.91 0.84
C MET A 856 -0.37 -3.14 1.94
N ALA A 857 -0.99 -4.31 2.00
CA ALA A 857 -1.96 -4.67 3.04
C ALA A 857 -1.36 -4.56 4.46
N MET A 858 -0.11 -5.01 4.65
CA MET A 858 0.61 -4.90 5.93
C MET A 858 0.94 -3.45 6.30
N CYS A 859 1.33 -2.60 5.34
CA CYS A 859 1.52 -1.17 5.55
C CYS A 859 0.22 -0.45 5.96
N LEU A 860 -0.91 -0.76 5.31
CA LEU A 860 -2.22 -0.20 5.67
C LEU A 860 -2.70 -0.68 7.05
N ALA A 861 -2.54 -1.97 7.36
CA ALA A 861 -2.84 -2.54 8.67
C ALA A 861 -2.03 -1.85 9.80
N ALA A 862 -0.74 -1.61 9.57
CA ALA A 862 0.13 -0.92 10.52
C ALA A 862 -0.25 0.56 10.68
N ARG A 863 -0.63 1.26 9.60
CA ARG A 863 -1.15 2.64 9.65
C ARG A 863 -2.43 2.72 10.48
N ARG A 864 -3.45 1.92 10.15
CA ARG A 864 -4.69 1.83 10.94
C ARG A 864 -4.39 1.52 12.41
N ARG A 865 -3.45 0.63 12.69
CA ARG A 865 -3.02 0.32 14.07
C ARG A 865 -2.40 1.52 14.80
N ILE A 866 -1.57 2.32 14.14
CA ILE A 866 -1.01 3.56 14.73
C ILE A 866 -2.15 4.55 15.03
N GLY A 867 -3.08 4.75 14.10
CA GLY A 867 -4.27 5.58 14.30
C GLY A 867 -5.15 5.10 15.46
N LEU A 868 -5.40 3.79 15.59
CA LEU A 868 -6.15 3.20 16.71
C LEU A 868 -5.42 3.39 18.05
N LEU A 869 -4.10 3.20 18.10
CA LEU A 869 -3.31 3.41 19.33
C LEU A 869 -3.22 4.89 19.73
N MET A 870 -3.27 5.80 18.74
CA MET A 870 -3.37 7.25 18.96
C MET A 870 -4.76 7.65 19.50
N LYS A 871 -5.85 7.05 19.01
CA LYS A 871 -7.21 7.22 19.57
C LYS A 871 -7.38 6.68 21.01
N LEU A 872 -6.41 5.91 21.50
CA LEU A 872 -6.43 5.26 22.82
C LEU A 872 -5.34 5.83 23.77
N ASP A 873 -4.69 6.94 23.39
CA ASP A 873 -3.60 7.61 24.15
C ASP A 873 -2.44 6.68 24.57
N HIS A 874 -2.22 5.58 23.85
CA HIS A 874 -1.19 4.58 24.15
C HIS A 874 0.14 4.90 23.47
N HIS A 875 0.74 6.04 23.83
CA HIS A 875 1.94 6.59 23.17
C HIS A 875 3.13 5.61 23.05
N ASP A 876 3.43 4.81 24.08
CA ASP A 876 4.54 3.83 24.00
C ASP A 876 4.26 2.71 22.99
N ALA A 877 3.02 2.22 22.94
CA ALA A 877 2.60 1.20 21.99
C ALA A 877 2.54 1.76 20.55
N MET A 878 2.11 3.02 20.41
CA MET A 878 2.13 3.78 19.15
C MET A 878 3.58 3.95 18.65
N ASN A 879 4.50 4.38 19.51
CA ASN A 879 5.93 4.51 19.19
C ASN A 879 6.57 3.16 18.81
N ALA A 880 6.18 2.06 19.48
CA ALA A 880 6.62 0.73 19.12
C ALA A 880 6.07 0.27 17.76
N ALA A 881 4.80 0.57 17.45
CA ALA A 881 4.17 0.28 16.16
C ALA A 881 4.80 1.10 15.02
N LEU A 882 5.05 2.39 15.24
CA LEU A 882 5.73 3.28 14.30
C LEU A 882 7.15 2.81 14.00
N ASN A 883 7.97 2.53 15.01
CA ASN A 883 9.34 2.02 14.78
C ASN A 883 9.33 0.67 14.05
N LYS A 884 8.31 -0.17 14.31
CA LYS A 884 8.11 -1.43 13.59
C LYS A 884 7.76 -1.19 12.12
N LEU A 885 6.86 -0.26 11.80
CA LEU A 885 6.51 0.12 10.43
C LEU A 885 7.68 0.77 9.68
N LEU A 886 8.45 1.66 10.32
CA LEU A 886 9.70 2.20 9.74
C LEU A 886 10.69 1.08 9.39
N SER A 887 10.90 0.12 10.29
CA SER A 887 11.75 -1.04 10.01
C SER A 887 11.20 -1.97 8.90
N PHE A 888 9.88 -1.97 8.69
CA PHE A 888 9.24 -2.71 7.61
C PHE A 888 9.46 -2.02 6.26
N HIS A 889 9.28 -0.70 6.15
CA HIS A 889 9.62 0.04 4.92
C HIS A 889 11.11 -0.13 4.54
N LEU A 890 12.04 -0.06 5.51
CA LEU A 890 13.47 -0.37 5.32
C LEU A 890 13.79 -1.84 5.00
N THR A 891 12.80 -2.73 5.10
CA THR A 891 12.88 -4.12 4.62
C THR A 891 12.34 -4.21 3.19
N LEU A 892 11.21 -3.56 2.89
CA LEU A 892 10.61 -3.50 1.55
C LEU A 892 11.49 -2.79 0.52
N SER A 893 12.31 -1.80 0.92
CA SER A 893 13.29 -1.15 0.03
C SER A 893 14.47 -2.05 -0.39
N ARG A 894 14.59 -3.24 0.21
CA ARG A 894 15.65 -4.23 -0.04
C ARG A 894 15.15 -5.51 -0.69
N ILE A 895 13.84 -5.61 -0.94
CA ILE A 895 13.20 -6.75 -1.57
C ILE A 895 12.96 -6.40 -3.05
N SER A 896 13.50 -7.21 -3.95
CA SER A 896 13.50 -6.95 -5.40
C SER A 896 12.09 -6.84 -6.01
N SER A 897 11.09 -7.52 -5.45
CA SER A 897 9.67 -7.40 -5.87
C SER A 897 9.00 -6.09 -5.47
N THR A 898 9.49 -5.39 -4.44
CA THR A 898 8.84 -4.19 -3.87
C THR A 898 9.63 -2.90 -4.01
N GLN A 899 10.96 -2.96 -4.14
CA GLN A 899 11.82 -1.77 -4.19
C GLN A 899 11.48 -0.81 -5.35
N CYS A 900 11.05 -1.34 -6.50
CA CYS A 900 10.71 -0.55 -7.70
C CYS A 900 9.24 -0.07 -7.74
N CYS A 901 8.48 -0.14 -6.64
CA CYS A 901 7.09 0.33 -6.58
C CYS A 901 7.01 1.79 -6.08
N PRO A 902 6.62 2.77 -6.91
CA PRO A 902 6.53 4.17 -6.47
C PRO A 902 5.60 4.36 -5.27
N LEU A 903 4.42 3.75 -5.26
CA LEU A 903 3.43 3.98 -4.20
C LEU A 903 3.90 3.53 -2.79
N LEU A 904 4.80 2.53 -2.70
CA LEU A 904 5.40 2.14 -1.42
C LEU A 904 6.34 3.23 -0.86
N TRP A 905 7.13 3.88 -1.74
CA TRP A 905 7.95 5.04 -1.36
C TRP A 905 7.09 6.24 -0.96
N ARG A 906 6.01 6.50 -1.70
CA ARG A 906 5.06 7.58 -1.39
C ARG A 906 4.37 7.38 -0.04
N LEU A 907 3.96 6.15 0.29
CA LEU A 907 3.44 5.79 1.63
C LEU A 907 4.48 5.93 2.75
N TYR A 908 5.76 5.73 2.45
CA TYR A 908 6.86 5.92 3.39
C TYR A 908 7.13 7.41 3.64
N MET A 909 7.25 8.21 2.57
CA MET A 909 7.36 9.67 2.63
C MET A 909 6.20 10.32 3.40
N LEU A 910 4.98 9.85 3.16
CA LEU A 910 3.79 10.25 3.93
C LEU A 910 3.96 9.98 5.44
N LEU A 911 4.49 8.80 5.81
CA LEU A 911 4.69 8.41 7.22
C LEU A 911 5.74 9.28 7.92
N LEU A 912 6.80 9.71 7.20
CA LEU A 912 7.76 10.67 7.74
C LEU A 912 7.07 12.01 8.02
N ARG A 913 6.25 12.49 7.09
CA ARG A 913 5.56 13.79 7.18
C ARG A 913 4.51 13.81 8.29
N GLU A 914 3.70 12.76 8.44
CA GLU A 914 2.66 12.64 9.48
C GLU A 914 3.24 12.68 10.90
N HIS A 915 4.47 12.18 11.08
CA HIS A 915 5.13 12.09 12.39
C HIS A 915 6.32 13.06 12.56
N ASN A 916 6.50 14.01 11.64
CA ASN A 916 7.61 15.00 11.63
C ASN A 916 9.02 14.37 11.69
N LEU A 917 9.22 13.21 11.06
CA LEU A 917 10.49 12.47 11.04
C LEU A 917 11.36 12.78 9.79
N CYS A 918 11.13 13.93 9.15
CA CYS A 918 11.76 14.30 7.89
C CYS A 918 13.24 14.69 8.03
N GLU A 919 13.70 15.19 9.18
CA GLU A 919 15.08 15.62 9.38
C GLU A 919 16.08 14.47 9.12
N LYS A 920 17.00 14.69 8.16
CA LYS A 920 18.02 13.75 7.65
C LYS A 920 17.46 12.51 6.95
N LYS A 921 16.52 11.79 7.58
CA LYS A 921 15.88 10.61 6.98
C LYS A 921 15.15 10.93 5.69
N GLY A 922 14.58 12.13 5.56
CA GLY A 922 13.91 12.58 4.34
C GLY A 922 14.85 12.67 3.15
N GLU A 923 16.12 13.07 3.37
CA GLU A 923 17.16 13.12 2.34
C GLU A 923 17.63 11.70 1.98
N GLU A 924 17.91 10.86 2.99
CA GLU A 924 18.26 9.44 2.80
C GLU A 924 17.20 8.70 1.96
N ILE A 925 15.92 8.84 2.32
CA ILE A 925 14.79 8.15 1.68
C ILE A 925 14.45 8.76 0.32
N TYR A 926 14.65 10.07 0.12
CA TYR A 926 14.60 10.66 -1.22
C TYR A 926 15.62 10.00 -2.14
N HIS A 927 16.91 9.95 -1.74
CA HIS A 927 17.95 9.36 -2.56
C HIS A 927 17.73 7.85 -2.79
N GLU A 928 17.34 7.06 -1.79
CA GLU A 928 16.98 5.64 -2.00
C GLU A 928 15.81 5.50 -2.99
N SER A 929 14.76 6.32 -2.89
CA SER A 929 13.60 6.25 -3.77
C SER A 929 13.90 6.64 -5.22
N VAL A 930 14.76 7.65 -5.45
CA VAL A 930 15.21 8.05 -6.80
C VAL A 930 16.13 6.98 -7.40
N ILE A 931 16.94 6.29 -6.60
CA ILE A 931 17.78 5.18 -7.09
C ILE A 931 16.93 4.01 -7.62
N GLN A 932 15.76 3.76 -7.04
CA GLN A 932 14.89 2.64 -7.44
C GLN A 932 13.80 3.02 -8.46
N CYS A 933 13.39 4.30 -8.49
CA CYS A 933 12.23 4.79 -9.23
C CYS A 933 12.46 6.13 -9.98
N PRO A 934 13.55 6.33 -10.75
CA PRO A 934 13.92 7.65 -11.30
C PRO A 934 12.93 8.20 -12.36
N TRP A 935 12.04 7.38 -12.90
CA TRP A 935 11.01 7.80 -13.87
C TRP A 935 9.73 8.36 -13.22
N ALA A 936 9.53 8.13 -11.92
CA ALA A 936 8.25 8.36 -11.26
C ALA A 936 8.15 9.79 -10.69
N ARG A 937 7.66 10.73 -11.51
CA ARG A 937 7.54 12.16 -11.19
C ARG A 937 6.89 12.43 -9.83
N SER A 938 5.86 11.67 -9.45
CA SER A 938 5.16 11.84 -8.17
C SER A 938 6.06 11.70 -6.94
N ILE A 939 7.13 10.91 -7.01
CA ILE A 939 8.12 10.78 -5.93
C ILE A 939 8.86 12.11 -5.73
N TYR A 940 9.24 12.79 -6.82
CA TYR A 940 9.91 14.10 -6.75
C TYR A 940 8.98 15.19 -6.19
N ILE A 941 7.67 15.14 -6.51
CA ILE A 941 6.66 16.08 -5.97
C ILE A 941 6.41 15.86 -4.47
N ASP A 942 6.35 14.62 -4.00
CA ASP A 942 6.22 14.32 -2.57
C ASP A 942 7.54 14.60 -1.81
N ALA A 943 8.70 14.34 -2.43
CA ALA A 943 10.01 14.62 -1.87
C ALA A 943 10.26 16.11 -1.62
N ALA A 944 9.68 17.01 -2.43
CA ALA A 944 9.79 18.46 -2.21
C ALA A 944 9.21 18.90 -0.85
N GLU A 945 8.27 18.14 -0.26
CA GLU A 945 7.72 18.41 1.08
C GLU A 945 8.52 17.73 2.20
N VAL A 946 9.21 16.62 1.89
CA VAL A 946 10.00 15.80 2.84
C VAL A 946 11.45 16.27 2.96
N ALA A 947 12.08 16.69 1.87
CA ALA A 947 13.48 17.12 1.79
C ALA A 947 13.58 18.56 1.20
N PRO A 948 13.01 19.58 1.87
CA PRO A 948 12.94 20.95 1.32
C PRO A 948 14.30 21.59 1.02
N GLN A 949 15.36 21.10 1.67
CA GLN A 949 16.75 21.54 1.44
C GLN A 949 17.28 21.18 0.05
N LEU A 950 16.70 20.17 -0.60
CA LEU A 950 17.14 19.63 -1.89
C LEU A 950 16.28 20.12 -3.07
N LEU A 951 15.39 21.10 -2.87
CA LEU A 951 14.39 21.52 -3.86
C LEU A 951 14.99 21.85 -5.25
N THR A 952 16.12 22.55 -5.29
CA THR A 952 16.81 22.86 -6.56
C THR A 952 17.30 21.59 -7.24
N GLN A 953 17.98 20.70 -6.51
CA GLN A 953 18.42 19.39 -7.03
C GLN A 953 17.26 18.52 -7.52
N ILE A 954 16.11 18.58 -6.83
CA ILE A 954 14.87 17.91 -7.25
C ILE A 954 14.39 18.48 -8.60
N GLN A 955 14.35 19.80 -8.75
CA GLN A 955 13.95 20.48 -10.00
C GLN A 955 14.93 20.26 -11.15
N ASP A 956 16.24 20.30 -10.86
CA ASP A 956 17.32 20.01 -11.83
C ASP A 956 17.27 18.55 -12.31
N LEU A 957 16.99 17.59 -11.42
CA LEU A 957 16.82 16.18 -11.81
C LEU A 957 15.53 15.96 -12.63
N ILE A 958 14.41 16.60 -12.29
CA ILE A 958 13.20 16.60 -13.13
C ILE A 958 13.52 17.11 -14.55
N ARG A 959 14.34 18.17 -14.64
CA ARG A 959 14.81 18.77 -15.90
C ARG A 959 15.76 17.83 -16.67
N GLU A 960 16.74 17.21 -16.00
CA GLU A 960 17.73 16.28 -16.58
C GLU A 960 17.10 14.99 -17.11
N LYS A 961 16.11 14.43 -16.39
CA LYS A 961 15.39 13.22 -16.82
C LYS A 961 14.30 13.50 -17.86
N GLU A 962 14.06 14.78 -18.17
CA GLU A 962 12.99 15.29 -19.04
C GLU A 962 11.56 14.91 -18.61
N LEU A 963 11.34 14.84 -17.30
CA LEU A 963 10.02 14.65 -16.70
C LEU A 963 9.15 15.92 -16.88
N ARG A 964 7.83 15.77 -16.79
CA ARG A 964 6.92 16.93 -16.89
C ARG A 964 7.07 17.85 -15.69
N MET A 965 7.32 19.12 -15.95
CA MET A 965 7.18 20.22 -15.01
C MET A 965 6.13 21.18 -15.61
N HIS A 966 5.21 21.68 -14.79
CA HIS A 966 4.18 22.66 -15.20
C HIS A 966 4.47 24.07 -14.68
N VAL A 967 5.33 24.22 -13.67
CA VAL A 967 5.80 25.50 -13.10
C VAL A 967 7.32 25.46 -12.99
N THR A 968 8.02 26.29 -13.77
CA THR A 968 9.48 26.41 -13.65
C THR A 968 9.87 27.23 -12.42
N PRO A 969 11.07 27.07 -11.84
CA PRO A 969 11.51 27.94 -10.74
C PRO A 969 11.60 29.41 -11.17
N GLU A 970 12.07 29.66 -12.40
CA GLU A 970 12.17 30.99 -13.02
C GLU A 970 10.79 31.67 -13.13
N GLU A 971 9.76 30.92 -13.57
CA GLU A 971 8.38 31.37 -13.60
C GLU A 971 7.80 31.61 -12.19
N LEU A 972 8.08 30.71 -11.24
CA LEU A 972 7.60 30.82 -9.87
C LEU A 972 8.17 32.05 -9.15
N ASP A 973 9.38 32.48 -9.48
CA ASP A 973 9.98 33.70 -8.96
C ASP A 973 9.40 34.96 -9.64
N ILE A 974 9.08 34.91 -10.94
CA ILE A 974 8.33 35.97 -11.64
C ILE A 974 6.92 36.13 -11.04
N LEU A 975 6.22 35.03 -10.75
CA LEU A 975 4.88 35.02 -10.14
C LEU A 975 4.84 35.49 -8.66
N ARG A 976 5.96 35.96 -8.10
CA ARG A 976 6.08 36.53 -6.74
C ARG A 976 6.45 38.01 -6.72
N GLY A 977 6.88 38.58 -7.85
CA GLY A 977 7.44 39.93 -7.98
C GLY A 977 6.38 41.00 -8.20
#